data_AF-A0A9P9JBG7-F1
#
_entry.id   AF-A0A9P9JBG7-F1
#
_cell.length_a   1.000
_cell.length_b   1.000
_cell.length_c   1.000
_cell.angle_alpha   90.00
_cell.angle_beta   90.00
_cell.angle_gamma   90.00
#
_symmetry.space_group_name_H-M   'P 1'
#
loop_
_entity.id
_entity.type
_entity.pdbx_description
1 polymer ?
#
loop_
_entity_poly.entity_id
_entity_poly.type
_entity_poly.pdbx_seq_one_letter_code
_entity_poly.pdbx_strand_id
1 'polypeptide(L)'
;MNRKLPVIRPHIQKQGTSNTNIVRSGPPPRATLAPRRRAIAVACATCRRRKARCDGLRPSCTTCKARGLSCAYDLDRDRPSPLQKDVETLQVENRRWKELYARIKLLPDADAQMALLHIRTSETPMSVLDILETITNSNPSAGPSFLFFNKQIDTIEREAWFQSELRVTSRPWTAIAGDGVVSQLISSFFSWDDAFLIPFVDRRAFMKDLMAQKPEEAKYCSPFLVNAICASRCYTSKWVKSLNALDGRDMRAEFFAEAERLLEQENSRASLPTVQGLAIMFLISTHTGMDRSGVMFRFAAYEMLDRMQLDKVFDKIKEDPTKSTQRRVISKALWGLFCFESMVANLYLTESELSPPTVPRVFELDPKPSQSQPGNVDMFDKPYTATSEPSAISPPPFVPGILNASCDLCLLLYQAMRMNFNPNIGTGEDLQARRKLYSMALDWRKFLPAHLKFESNPAPQTCFLRLLFDEVLTGLLHPLTPSTVFDNGFQVRDLIIRYAHIDTKILEQHLEAFPLVDYSCMTLNGLFNAALAVVPHLRDTNTHEIFCKATSMLQRSFGDFPFTQFVLLGIKALAWAFKVPLPAESVQVFQDLSTDIEELTDITLCIAVPPNESVRQLLSMDSNSRSVIEIGELLTKWRDLLTQDMPRAS
;
A
#
# COMPACT_ATOMS: atom_id res chain seq x y z
N MET A 1 -10.62 8.63 46.87
CA MET A 1 -10.84 7.24 47.33
C MET A 1 -10.44 6.30 46.21
N ASN A 2 -9.31 5.63 46.40
CA ASN A 2 -8.67 4.69 45.47
C ASN A 2 -9.39 3.35 45.46
N ARG A 3 -9.72 2.80 44.28
CA ARG A 3 -9.85 1.35 44.08
C ARG A 3 -9.19 0.95 42.77
N LYS A 4 -7.94 0.48 42.90
CA LYS A 4 -7.18 -0.25 41.88
C LYS A 4 -7.69 -1.70 41.85
N LEU A 5 -7.93 -2.25 40.66
CA LEU A 5 -8.06 -3.69 40.41
C LEU A 5 -6.70 -4.25 39.95
N PRO A 6 -6.35 -5.52 40.27
CA PRO A 6 -4.97 -6.02 40.19
C PRO A 6 -4.62 -6.67 38.85
N VAL A 7 -3.36 -6.50 38.47
CA VAL A 7 -2.67 -7.10 37.32
C VAL A 7 -2.24 -8.52 37.66
N ILE A 8 -2.58 -9.47 36.78
CA ILE A 8 -2.09 -10.86 36.83
C ILE A 8 -0.77 -10.93 36.06
N ARG A 9 0.32 -11.35 36.71
CA ARG A 9 1.59 -11.72 36.08
C ARG A 9 1.87 -13.22 36.28
N PRO A 10 2.37 -13.93 35.26
CA PRO A 10 2.69 -15.36 35.36
C PRO A 10 4.05 -15.58 36.04
N HIS A 11 4.08 -16.51 36.99
CA HIS A 11 5.27 -16.89 37.75
C HIS A 11 5.93 -18.11 37.08
N ILE A 12 7.09 -17.89 36.45
CA ILE A 12 8.00 -18.95 35.99
C ILE A 12 8.92 -19.28 37.16
N GLN A 13 8.93 -20.53 37.63
CA GLN A 13 9.85 -21.00 38.65
C GLN A 13 10.72 -22.12 38.09
N LYS A 14 12.03 -21.82 37.98
CA LYS A 14 13.11 -22.74 37.63
C LYS A 14 13.22 -23.83 38.70
N GLN A 15 13.29 -25.09 38.29
CA GLN A 15 13.81 -26.18 39.13
C GLN A 15 15.08 -26.72 38.50
N GLY A 16 16.20 -26.47 39.17
CA GLY A 16 17.44 -27.19 38.97
C GLY A 16 17.40 -28.51 39.73
N THR A 17 17.84 -29.58 39.09
CA THR A 17 18.05 -30.88 39.71
C THR A 17 19.54 -31.07 39.95
N SER A 18 19.92 -31.18 41.23
CA SER A 18 21.23 -31.68 41.66
C SER A 18 21.04 -33.00 42.40
N ASN A 19 21.93 -33.93 42.07
CA ASN A 19 22.19 -35.23 42.66
C ASN A 19 21.91 -35.34 44.17
N THR A 20 21.31 -36.46 44.58
CA THR A 20 21.49 -36.98 45.94
C THR A 20 21.79 -38.48 45.94
N ASN A 21 22.92 -38.79 46.56
CA ASN A 21 23.41 -40.11 46.95
C ASN A 21 22.45 -40.83 47.91
N ILE A 22 22.43 -42.14 47.78
CA ILE A 22 21.74 -43.10 48.64
C ILE A 22 22.58 -43.33 49.90
N VAL A 23 22.00 -43.06 51.08
CA VAL A 23 22.49 -43.62 52.35
C VAL A 23 21.31 -44.18 53.15
N ARG A 24 21.43 -45.45 53.52
CA ARG A 24 20.50 -46.22 54.34
C ARG A 24 20.60 -45.80 55.81
N SER A 25 19.46 -45.64 56.49
CA SER A 25 19.35 -45.78 57.95
C SER A 25 17.94 -46.26 58.34
N GLY A 26 17.87 -47.16 59.33
CA GLY A 26 16.71 -47.99 59.69
C GLY A 26 15.59 -47.28 60.44
N PRO A 27 14.50 -48.00 60.79
CA PRO A 27 13.24 -47.39 61.23
C PRO A 27 13.17 -47.20 62.76
N PRO A 28 12.59 -46.09 63.26
CA PRO A 28 12.11 -45.98 64.64
C PRO A 28 10.59 -46.24 64.75
N PRO A 29 10.05 -46.44 65.97
CA PRO A 29 8.87 -47.27 66.20
C PRO A 29 7.52 -46.53 66.13
N ARG A 30 6.50 -47.37 66.05
CA ARG A 30 5.09 -47.12 65.73
C ARG A 30 4.34 -46.45 66.90
N ALA A 31 3.87 -45.21 66.70
CA ALA A 31 2.85 -44.58 67.53
C ALA A 31 1.44 -44.88 66.99
N THR A 32 0.54 -45.26 67.89
CA THR A 32 -0.84 -45.71 67.67
C THR A 32 -1.76 -44.61 67.14
N LEU A 33 -2.33 -44.80 65.95
CA LEU A 33 -3.36 -43.94 65.36
C LEU A 33 -4.77 -44.40 65.78
N ALA A 34 -5.57 -43.46 66.28
CA ALA A 34 -7.01 -43.59 66.49
C ALA A 34 -7.75 -44.10 65.22
N PRO A 35 -8.89 -44.81 65.33
CA PRO A 35 -9.51 -45.47 64.19
C PRO A 35 -9.98 -44.43 63.15
N ARG A 36 -9.32 -44.43 61.99
CA ARG A 36 -9.69 -43.64 60.82
C ARG A 36 -11.14 -43.94 60.43
N ARG A 37 -11.95 -42.89 60.29
CA ARG A 37 -13.28 -42.96 59.68
C ARG A 37 -13.15 -43.65 58.31
N ARG A 38 -13.83 -44.79 58.11
CA ARG A 38 -13.90 -45.43 56.80
C ARG A 38 -14.64 -44.50 55.84
N ALA A 39 -13.90 -43.80 54.99
CA ALA A 39 -14.44 -43.07 53.86
C ALA A 39 -14.94 -44.10 52.85
N ILE A 40 -16.23 -44.04 52.50
CA ILE A 40 -16.78 -44.87 51.44
C ILE A 40 -16.63 -44.13 50.11
N ALA A 41 -16.27 -44.86 49.05
CA ALA A 41 -16.02 -44.26 47.74
C ALA A 41 -17.31 -43.69 47.09
N VAL A 42 -18.47 -44.31 47.34
CA VAL A 42 -19.75 -43.95 46.72
C VAL A 42 -20.91 -44.21 47.68
N ALA A 43 -21.65 -43.18 48.07
CA ALA A 43 -22.93 -43.31 48.79
C ALA A 43 -24.08 -43.69 47.84
N CYS A 44 -25.07 -44.46 48.30
CA CYS A 44 -26.25 -44.83 47.50
C CYS A 44 -27.05 -43.60 47.06
N ALA A 45 -27.81 -43.72 45.97
CA ALA A 45 -28.57 -42.61 45.40
C ALA A 45 -29.55 -41.99 46.43
N THR A 46 -30.18 -42.85 47.24
CA THR A 46 -31.16 -42.44 48.26
C THR A 46 -30.53 -41.65 49.40
N CYS A 47 -29.40 -42.10 49.95
CA CYS A 47 -28.67 -41.35 50.98
C CYS A 47 -28.04 -40.08 50.42
N ARG A 48 -27.62 -40.08 49.16
CA ARG A 48 -27.06 -38.90 48.48
C ARG A 48 -28.12 -37.80 48.30
N ARG A 49 -29.32 -38.14 47.77
CA ARG A 49 -30.44 -37.19 47.63
C ARG A 49 -30.90 -36.62 48.96
N ARG A 50 -30.90 -37.44 50.01
CA ARG A 50 -31.34 -37.04 51.36
C ARG A 50 -30.24 -36.41 52.21
N LYS A 51 -29.02 -36.26 51.68
CA LYS A 51 -27.82 -35.80 52.41
C LYS A 51 -27.62 -36.55 53.74
N ALA A 52 -27.94 -37.84 53.75
CA ALA A 52 -27.83 -38.71 54.91
C ALA A 52 -26.53 -39.53 54.87
N ARG A 53 -26.03 -39.94 56.04
CA ARG A 53 -24.82 -40.76 56.13
C ARG A 53 -25.08 -42.16 55.55
N CYS A 54 -24.24 -42.57 54.61
CA CYS A 54 -24.25 -43.90 54.01
C CYS A 54 -23.03 -44.68 54.51
N ASP A 55 -23.25 -45.91 54.94
CA ASP A 55 -22.24 -46.87 55.40
C ASP A 55 -21.72 -47.77 54.26
N GLY A 56 -22.36 -47.74 53.08
CA GLY A 56 -21.85 -48.38 51.87
C GLY A 56 -22.07 -49.89 51.79
N LEU A 57 -22.75 -50.51 52.77
CA LEU A 57 -23.10 -51.93 52.75
C LEU A 57 -24.01 -52.27 51.55
N ARG A 58 -23.86 -53.50 51.04
CA ARG A 58 -24.64 -54.09 49.95
C ARG A 58 -25.35 -55.35 50.46
N PRO A 59 -26.59 -55.65 50.04
CA PRO A 59 -27.36 -55.00 48.97
C PRO A 59 -28.06 -53.68 49.38
N SER A 60 -28.23 -53.41 50.68
CA SER A 60 -28.80 -52.15 51.18
C SER A 60 -27.96 -51.59 52.33
N CYS A 61 -27.74 -50.27 52.33
CA CYS A 61 -27.01 -49.59 53.40
C CYS A 61 -27.85 -49.56 54.69
N THR A 62 -27.21 -49.51 55.85
CA THR A 62 -27.88 -49.56 57.16
C THR A 62 -28.91 -48.44 57.31
N THR A 63 -28.60 -47.23 56.81
CA THR A 63 -29.52 -46.08 56.85
C THR A 63 -30.77 -46.30 55.99
N CYS A 64 -30.64 -46.93 54.82
CA CYS A 64 -31.79 -47.25 53.96
C CYS A 64 -32.58 -48.43 54.51
N LYS A 65 -31.90 -49.47 55.03
CA LYS A 65 -32.52 -50.65 55.64
C LYS A 65 -33.35 -50.28 56.88
N ALA A 66 -32.79 -49.48 57.78
CA ALA A 66 -33.47 -49.04 58.99
C ALA A 66 -34.71 -48.16 58.72
N ARG A 67 -34.78 -47.53 57.54
CA ARG A 67 -35.87 -46.62 57.15
C ARG A 67 -36.83 -47.24 56.11
N GLY A 68 -36.65 -48.51 55.75
CA GLY A 68 -37.48 -49.19 54.75
C GLY A 68 -37.39 -48.57 53.34
N LEU A 69 -36.27 -47.95 52.97
CA LEU A 69 -36.12 -47.24 51.70
C LEU A 69 -35.43 -48.11 50.64
N SER A 70 -35.85 -47.96 49.38
CA SER A 70 -35.15 -48.56 48.24
C SER A 70 -33.72 -48.01 48.16
N CYS A 71 -32.74 -48.91 48.24
CA CYS A 71 -31.32 -48.58 48.25
C CYS A 71 -30.69 -48.99 46.92
N ALA A 72 -30.73 -48.10 45.94
CA ALA A 72 -30.06 -48.29 44.66
C ALA A 72 -28.68 -47.59 44.67
N TYR A 73 -27.69 -48.28 44.12
CA TYR A 73 -26.42 -47.67 43.75
C TYR A 73 -26.38 -47.67 42.23
N ASP A 74 -26.19 -46.49 41.62
CA ASP A 74 -26.07 -46.37 40.17
C ASP A 74 -24.89 -47.22 39.69
N LEU A 75 -25.18 -48.20 38.82
CA LEU A 75 -24.18 -49.10 38.24
C LEU A 75 -23.62 -48.57 36.90
N ASP A 76 -23.93 -47.34 36.51
CA ASP A 76 -23.41 -46.75 35.28
C ASP A 76 -21.94 -46.34 35.44
N ARG A 77 -21.05 -47.30 35.18
CA ARG A 77 -19.60 -47.12 35.06
C ARG A 77 -19.11 -46.98 33.60
N ASP A 78 -19.99 -46.69 32.65
CA ASP A 78 -19.61 -46.61 31.23
C ASP A 78 -19.75 -45.21 30.60
N ARG A 79 -19.77 -44.14 31.40
CA ARG A 79 -19.58 -42.78 30.87
C ARG A 79 -18.12 -42.35 31.09
N PRO A 80 -17.32 -42.17 30.01
CA PRO A 80 -15.96 -41.67 30.16
C PRO A 80 -16.01 -40.31 30.84
N SER A 81 -15.25 -40.15 31.91
CA SER A 81 -15.11 -38.85 32.58
C SER A 81 -14.55 -37.81 31.59
N PRO A 82 -14.84 -36.51 31.76
CA PRO A 82 -14.22 -35.46 30.96
C PRO A 82 -12.69 -35.61 30.89
N LEU A 83 -12.07 -35.98 32.01
CA LEU A 83 -10.64 -36.28 32.09
C LEU A 83 -10.20 -37.49 31.24
N GLN A 84 -11.04 -38.51 31.08
CA GLN A 84 -10.73 -39.65 30.20
C GLN A 84 -10.85 -39.26 28.73
N LYS A 85 -11.82 -38.43 28.36
CA LYS A 85 -11.91 -37.86 27.00
C LYS A 85 -10.71 -36.97 26.69
N ASP A 86 -10.33 -36.11 27.63
CA ASP A 86 -9.16 -35.24 27.48
C ASP A 86 -7.87 -36.07 27.37
N VAL A 87 -7.74 -37.14 28.15
CA VAL A 87 -6.61 -38.08 28.04
C VAL A 87 -6.61 -38.78 26.68
N GLU A 88 -7.75 -39.22 26.17
CA GLU A 88 -7.83 -39.82 24.83
C GLU A 88 -7.47 -38.82 23.73
N THR A 89 -7.97 -37.58 23.81
CA THR A 89 -7.63 -36.50 22.87
C THR A 89 -6.14 -36.19 22.90
N LEU A 90 -5.56 -36.00 24.10
CA LEU A 90 -4.13 -35.75 24.25
C LEU A 90 -3.27 -36.92 23.79
N GLN A 91 -3.74 -38.16 23.94
CA GLN A 91 -3.03 -39.33 23.43
C GLN A 91 -3.05 -39.38 21.89
N VAL A 92 -4.18 -39.02 21.26
CA VAL A 92 -4.28 -38.90 19.80
C VAL A 92 -3.33 -37.81 19.30
N GLU A 93 -3.33 -36.65 19.94
CA GLU A 93 -2.46 -35.53 19.58
C GLU A 93 -0.98 -35.89 19.76
N ASN A 94 -0.62 -36.53 20.88
CA ASN A 94 0.75 -36.98 21.14
C ASN A 94 1.23 -38.02 20.12
N ARG A 95 0.34 -38.92 19.66
CA ARG A 95 0.66 -39.86 18.56
C ARG A 95 0.98 -39.11 17.27
N ARG A 96 0.17 -38.12 16.91
CA ARG A 96 0.38 -37.27 15.72
C ARG A 96 1.68 -36.47 15.82
N TRP A 97 1.99 -35.90 16.97
CA TRP A 97 3.28 -35.23 17.21
C TRP A 97 4.49 -36.15 17.04
N LYS A 98 4.40 -37.38 17.57
CA LYS A 98 5.46 -38.39 17.41
C LYS A 98 5.61 -38.82 15.96
N GLU A 99 4.51 -38.89 15.22
CA GLU A 99 4.52 -39.20 13.80
C GLU A 99 5.19 -38.10 12.97
N LEU A 100 4.83 -36.83 13.20
CA LEU A 100 5.50 -35.69 12.56
C LEU A 100 7.01 -35.72 12.82
N TYR A 101 7.41 -35.92 14.07
CA TYR A 101 8.83 -36.02 14.44
C TYR A 101 9.53 -37.21 13.75
N ALA A 102 8.89 -38.38 13.74
CA ALA A 102 9.45 -39.56 13.09
C ALA A 102 9.60 -39.36 11.58
N ARG A 103 8.62 -38.74 10.92
CA ARG A 103 8.68 -38.45 9.48
C ARG A 103 9.79 -37.46 9.18
N ILE A 104 9.87 -36.34 9.89
CA ILE A 104 10.94 -35.34 9.70
C ILE A 104 12.33 -35.96 9.87
N LYS A 105 12.50 -36.88 10.83
CA LYS A 105 13.77 -37.57 11.05
C LYS A 105 14.19 -38.48 9.87
N LEU A 106 13.21 -39.01 9.14
CA LEU A 106 13.44 -39.94 8.03
C LEU A 106 13.47 -39.24 6.66
N LEU A 107 13.09 -37.95 6.62
CA LEU A 107 13.19 -37.14 5.42
C LEU A 107 14.67 -36.89 5.05
N PRO A 108 15.01 -36.90 3.76
CA PRO A 108 16.27 -36.36 3.27
C PRO A 108 16.48 -34.91 3.73
N ASP A 109 17.73 -34.47 3.87
CA ASP A 109 18.08 -33.14 4.44
C ASP A 109 17.34 -31.97 3.78
N ALA A 110 17.05 -32.05 2.48
CA ALA A 110 16.30 -31.02 1.76
C ALA A 110 14.80 -30.99 2.15
N ASP A 111 14.17 -32.16 2.31
CA ASP A 111 12.76 -32.27 2.70
C ASP A 111 12.57 -31.99 4.20
N ALA A 112 13.58 -32.30 5.02
CA ALA A 112 13.62 -31.94 6.42
C ALA A 112 13.69 -30.41 6.61
N GLN A 113 14.44 -29.70 5.76
CA GLN A 113 14.49 -28.23 5.77
C GLN A 113 13.13 -27.61 5.39
N MET A 114 12.41 -28.20 4.43
CA MET A 114 11.05 -27.78 4.06
C MET A 114 10.04 -28.00 5.18
N ALA A 115 10.06 -29.16 5.84
CA ALA A 115 9.22 -29.42 7.00
C ALA A 115 9.48 -28.41 8.13
N LEU A 116 10.74 -28.02 8.34
CA LEU A 116 11.12 -26.99 9.31
C LEU A 116 10.63 -25.58 8.93
N LEU A 117 10.59 -25.23 7.65
CA LEU A 117 10.05 -23.94 7.21
C LEU A 117 8.53 -23.88 7.43
N HIS A 118 7.79 -24.94 7.09
CA HIS A 118 6.35 -25.02 7.34
C HIS A 118 6.00 -25.05 8.84
N ILE A 119 6.84 -25.65 9.67
CA ILE A 119 6.74 -25.55 11.14
C ILE A 119 6.87 -24.10 11.62
N ARG A 120 7.67 -23.28 10.94
CA ARG A 120 7.89 -21.86 11.30
C ARG A 120 6.80 -20.92 10.81
N THR A 121 6.02 -21.32 9.80
CA THR A 121 4.98 -20.48 9.17
C THR A 121 3.55 -20.92 9.51
N SER A 122 3.33 -22.18 9.91
CA SER A 122 1.99 -22.69 10.24
C SER A 122 1.60 -22.43 11.70
N GLU A 123 0.34 -22.08 11.93
CA GLU A 123 -0.21 -21.88 13.29
C GLU A 123 -0.46 -23.21 14.02
N THR A 124 -0.68 -24.30 13.29
CA THR A 124 -0.92 -25.62 13.89
C THR A 124 0.01 -26.71 13.33
N PRO A 125 0.39 -27.72 14.13
CA PRO A 125 1.28 -28.81 13.71
C PRO A 125 0.61 -29.79 12.75
N MET A 126 -0.73 -29.84 12.74
CA MET A 126 -1.50 -30.79 11.96
C MET A 126 -1.54 -30.46 10.47
N SER A 127 -1.59 -29.17 10.13
CA SER A 127 -1.50 -28.74 8.73
C SER A 127 -0.18 -29.17 8.09
N VAL A 128 0.91 -29.19 8.87
CA VAL A 128 2.23 -29.65 8.40
C VAL A 128 2.21 -31.16 8.08
N LEU A 129 1.54 -31.97 8.89
CA LEU A 129 1.40 -33.42 8.66
C LEU A 129 0.62 -33.75 7.38
N ASP A 130 -0.52 -33.08 7.16
CA ASP A 130 -1.39 -33.32 6.00
C ASP A 130 -0.67 -32.96 4.68
N ILE A 131 0.12 -31.89 4.69
CA ILE A 131 0.97 -31.48 3.56
C ILE A 131 2.04 -32.55 3.29
N LEU A 132 2.72 -33.02 4.33
CA LEU A 132 3.74 -34.08 4.19
C LEU A 132 3.15 -35.39 3.66
N GLU A 133 1.92 -35.75 4.05
CA GLU A 133 1.20 -36.92 3.53
C GLU A 133 0.89 -36.82 2.04
N THR A 134 0.44 -35.64 1.61
CA THR A 134 0.10 -35.35 0.21
C THR A 134 1.33 -35.46 -0.70
N ILE A 135 2.49 -35.03 -0.21
CA ILE A 135 3.77 -35.11 -0.92
C ILE A 135 4.24 -36.56 -1.07
N THR A 136 4.16 -37.37 0.01
CA THR A 136 4.61 -38.77 -0.03
C THR A 136 3.76 -39.69 -0.92
N ASN A 137 2.50 -39.33 -1.15
CA ASN A 137 1.56 -40.15 -1.94
C ASN A 137 1.53 -39.79 -3.43
N SER A 138 2.25 -38.75 -3.85
CA SER A 138 2.37 -38.33 -5.25
C SER A 138 3.61 -38.97 -5.89
N ASN A 139 3.43 -39.65 -7.03
CA ASN A 139 4.40 -40.46 -7.80
C ASN A 139 5.92 -40.19 -7.58
N PRO A 140 6.74 -41.21 -7.23
CA PRO A 140 8.18 -41.04 -6.96
C PRO A 140 9.08 -40.87 -8.21
N SER A 141 8.52 -40.84 -9.42
CA SER A 141 9.26 -40.76 -10.69
C SER A 141 9.23 -39.37 -11.36
N ALA A 142 8.41 -38.45 -10.87
CA ALA A 142 8.61 -37.02 -11.10
C ALA A 142 9.28 -36.48 -9.83
N GLY A 143 10.50 -35.96 -9.93
CA GLY A 143 11.07 -35.20 -8.82
C GLY A 143 10.04 -34.15 -8.36
N PRO A 144 9.88 -33.87 -7.05
CA PRO A 144 8.80 -33.01 -6.59
C PRO A 144 8.88 -31.66 -7.31
N SER A 145 7.85 -31.29 -8.08
CA SER A 145 7.77 -29.97 -8.74
C SER A 145 8.00 -28.84 -7.72
N PHE A 146 7.63 -29.05 -6.46
CA PHE A 146 7.87 -28.16 -5.33
C PHE A 146 9.36 -27.90 -5.02
N LEU A 147 10.25 -28.87 -5.25
CA LEU A 147 11.70 -28.65 -5.11
C LEU A 147 12.24 -27.73 -6.23
N PHE A 148 11.65 -27.80 -7.43
CA PHE A 148 11.97 -26.86 -8.52
C PHE A 148 11.42 -25.46 -8.23
N PHE A 149 10.16 -25.35 -7.77
CA PHE A 149 9.54 -24.07 -7.40
C PHE A 149 10.30 -23.36 -6.27
N ASN A 150 10.65 -24.06 -5.19
CA ASN A 150 11.42 -23.44 -4.09
C ASN A 150 12.84 -23.04 -4.51
N LYS A 151 13.52 -23.84 -5.34
CA LYS A 151 14.84 -23.45 -5.86
C LYS A 151 14.75 -22.21 -6.77
N GLN A 152 13.68 -22.08 -7.56
CA GLN A 152 13.43 -20.91 -8.39
C GLN A 152 13.08 -19.68 -7.54
N ILE A 153 12.21 -19.83 -6.54
CA ILE A 153 11.88 -18.77 -5.58
C ILE A 153 13.14 -18.32 -4.82
N ASP A 154 13.94 -19.25 -4.30
CA ASP A 154 15.21 -18.94 -3.62
C ASP A 154 16.20 -18.22 -4.54
N THR A 155 16.23 -18.60 -5.82
CA THR A 155 17.06 -17.94 -6.83
C THR A 155 16.58 -16.51 -7.08
N ILE A 156 15.26 -16.31 -7.21
CA ILE A 156 14.65 -14.99 -7.38
C ILE A 156 14.92 -14.12 -6.15
N GLU A 157 14.67 -14.61 -4.93
CA GLU A 157 14.93 -13.89 -3.68
C GLU A 157 16.42 -13.52 -3.55
N ARG A 158 17.32 -14.44 -3.88
CA ARG A 158 18.76 -14.18 -3.84
C ARG A 158 19.17 -13.13 -4.86
N GLU A 159 18.68 -13.21 -6.09
CA GLU A 159 19.01 -12.24 -7.13
C GLU A 159 18.42 -10.86 -6.83
N ALA A 160 17.17 -10.82 -6.36
CA ALA A 160 16.52 -9.62 -5.86
C ALA A 160 17.35 -8.97 -4.75
N TRP A 161 17.86 -9.74 -3.80
CA TRP A 161 18.74 -9.23 -2.74
C TRP A 161 20.07 -8.66 -3.26
N PHE A 162 20.69 -9.30 -4.25
CA PHE A 162 21.97 -8.83 -4.78
C PHE A 162 21.81 -7.58 -5.63
N GLN A 163 20.75 -7.50 -6.43
CA GLN A 163 20.42 -6.34 -7.27
C GLN A 163 19.81 -5.17 -6.48
N SER A 164 19.50 -5.33 -5.19
CA SER A 164 18.87 -4.25 -4.41
C SER A 164 19.92 -3.31 -3.86
N GLU A 165 19.74 -2.01 -4.10
CA GLU A 165 20.59 -0.96 -3.53
C GLU A 165 20.44 -0.90 -1.99
N LEU A 166 19.20 -0.99 -1.50
CA LEU A 166 18.89 -1.08 -0.07
C LEU A 166 18.58 -2.53 0.29
N ARG A 167 19.41 -3.11 1.17
CA ARG A 167 19.24 -4.47 1.69
C ARG A 167 18.65 -4.43 3.09
N VAL A 168 17.46 -5.00 3.23
CA VAL A 168 16.65 -4.94 4.45
C VAL A 168 16.05 -6.31 4.75
N THR A 169 15.89 -6.62 6.03
CA THR A 169 15.20 -7.84 6.44
C THR A 169 13.69 -7.61 6.47
N SER A 170 12.94 -8.52 5.86
CA SER A 170 11.47 -8.53 5.81
C SER A 170 10.85 -8.57 7.21
N ARG A 171 11.30 -9.50 8.06
CA ARG A 171 10.86 -9.61 9.45
C ARG A 171 11.61 -8.61 10.36
N PRO A 172 10.96 -8.06 11.39
CA PRO A 172 9.57 -8.33 11.83
C PRO A 172 8.49 -7.48 11.13
N TRP A 173 8.82 -6.74 10.07
CA TRP A 173 7.94 -5.74 9.44
C TRP A 173 6.85 -6.35 8.57
N THR A 174 7.15 -7.43 7.87
CA THR A 174 6.21 -8.18 7.04
C THR A 174 6.60 -9.65 6.99
N ALA A 175 5.61 -10.49 6.71
CA ALA A 175 5.79 -11.91 6.44
C ALA A 175 5.31 -12.31 5.02
N ILE A 176 4.87 -11.34 4.21
CA ILE A 176 4.28 -11.61 2.89
C ILE A 176 5.33 -12.07 1.87
N ALA A 177 6.52 -11.47 1.89
CA ALA A 177 7.63 -11.83 1.00
C ALA A 177 8.97 -11.91 1.76
N GLY A 178 9.98 -12.51 1.12
CA GLY A 178 11.31 -12.65 1.67
C GLY A 178 12.14 -11.36 1.60
N ASP A 179 13.33 -11.45 2.18
CA ASP A 179 14.25 -10.31 2.32
C ASP A 179 14.66 -9.70 0.97
N GLY A 180 14.80 -10.52 -0.08
CA GLY A 180 15.23 -10.05 -1.40
C GLY A 180 14.15 -9.22 -2.07
N VAL A 181 12.93 -9.74 -2.14
CA VAL A 181 11.79 -9.02 -2.73
C VAL A 181 11.48 -7.75 -1.94
N VAL A 182 11.44 -7.81 -0.61
CA VAL A 182 11.20 -6.63 0.23
C VAL A 182 12.31 -5.58 0.02
N SER A 183 13.57 -6.00 -0.07
CA SER A 183 14.69 -5.11 -0.39
C SER A 183 14.52 -4.41 -1.75
N GLN A 184 14.06 -5.13 -2.77
CA GLN A 184 13.77 -4.56 -4.09
C GLN A 184 12.62 -3.56 -4.05
N LEU A 185 11.50 -3.89 -3.39
CA LEU A 185 10.35 -2.99 -3.29
C LEU A 185 10.69 -1.70 -2.54
N ILE A 186 11.41 -1.80 -1.42
CA ILE A 186 11.87 -0.63 -0.66
C ILE A 186 12.88 0.20 -1.46
N SER A 187 13.82 -0.45 -2.16
CA SER A 187 14.78 0.24 -3.04
C SER A 187 14.08 0.98 -4.17
N SER A 188 13.12 0.34 -4.82
CA SER A 188 12.32 0.90 -5.91
C SER A 188 11.50 2.09 -5.45
N PHE A 189 10.85 2.01 -4.29
CA PHE A 189 10.10 3.13 -3.69
C PHE A 189 10.96 4.38 -3.53
N PHE A 190 12.16 4.23 -2.96
CA PHE A 190 13.05 5.38 -2.76
C PHE A 190 13.71 5.87 -4.05
N SER A 191 13.81 5.04 -5.07
CA SER A 191 14.40 5.39 -6.38
C SER A 191 13.42 6.14 -7.28
N TRP A 192 12.12 5.82 -7.19
CA TRP A 192 11.11 6.34 -8.10
C TRP A 192 10.09 7.24 -7.42
N ASP A 193 9.35 6.72 -6.43
CA ASP A 193 8.19 7.43 -5.88
C ASP A 193 8.59 8.49 -4.85
N ASP A 194 9.44 8.19 -3.86
CA ASP A 194 9.94 9.20 -2.88
C ASP A 194 10.70 10.33 -3.57
N ALA A 195 11.29 10.06 -4.73
CA ALA A 195 12.05 11.04 -5.48
C ALA A 195 11.18 12.17 -6.04
N PHE A 196 9.86 11.98 -6.16
CA PHE A 196 8.96 13.02 -6.67
C PHE A 196 7.51 12.93 -6.17
N LEU A 197 6.81 11.82 -6.44
CA LEU A 197 5.35 11.70 -6.21
C LEU A 197 4.99 11.53 -4.73
N ILE A 198 5.79 10.77 -3.97
CA ILE A 198 5.55 10.43 -2.56
C ILE A 198 6.69 10.98 -1.69
N PRO A 199 7.04 12.29 -1.76
CA PRO A 199 8.29 12.81 -1.20
C PRO A 199 8.17 13.12 0.30
N PHE A 200 7.22 12.47 1.00
CA PHE A 200 6.90 12.74 2.41
C PHE A 200 7.52 11.72 3.37
N VAL A 201 8.29 10.75 2.90
CA VAL A 201 8.97 9.74 3.73
C VAL A 201 10.47 10.10 3.84
N ASP A 202 10.97 10.42 5.04
CA ASP A 202 12.42 10.64 5.23
C ASP A 202 13.16 9.31 5.19
N ARG A 203 13.76 9.00 4.04
CA ARG A 203 14.52 7.76 3.79
C ARG A 203 15.52 7.42 4.90
N ARG A 204 16.30 8.40 5.38
CA ARG A 204 17.35 8.15 6.39
C ARG A 204 16.74 7.75 7.73
N ALA A 205 15.68 8.44 8.16
CA ALA A 205 14.98 8.14 9.40
C ALA A 205 14.21 6.82 9.31
N PHE A 206 13.51 6.59 8.19
CA PHE A 206 12.80 5.35 7.90
C PHE A 206 13.75 4.14 7.92
N MET A 207 14.84 4.20 7.16
CA MET A 207 15.82 3.11 7.06
C MET A 207 16.50 2.84 8.41
N LYS A 208 16.78 3.88 9.20
CA LYS A 208 17.34 3.68 10.54
C LYS A 208 16.41 2.84 11.42
N ASP A 209 15.12 3.15 11.42
CA ASP A 209 14.15 2.42 12.23
C ASP A 209 13.87 1.02 11.66
N LEU A 210 13.76 0.89 10.34
CA LEU A 210 13.60 -0.39 9.64
C LEU A 210 14.74 -1.36 9.98
N MET A 211 15.98 -0.89 9.90
CA MET A 211 17.17 -1.70 10.18
C MET A 211 17.36 -2.01 11.66
N ALA A 212 16.73 -1.26 12.57
CA ALA A 212 16.76 -1.56 13.99
C ALA A 212 15.93 -2.82 14.35
N GLN A 213 15.02 -3.26 13.48
CA GLN A 213 14.17 -4.45 13.65
C GLN A 213 13.36 -4.45 14.96
N LYS A 214 12.91 -3.27 15.39
CA LYS A 214 12.12 -3.07 16.62
C LYS A 214 10.89 -2.20 16.37
N PRO A 215 9.81 -2.77 15.81
CA PRO A 215 8.59 -2.02 15.48
C PRO A 215 8.01 -1.21 16.64
N GLU A 216 8.12 -1.72 17.86
CA GLU A 216 7.60 -1.09 19.07
C GLU A 216 8.40 0.14 19.55
N GLU A 217 9.67 0.26 19.16
CA GLU A 217 10.54 1.41 19.49
C GLU A 217 10.62 2.42 18.33
N ALA A 218 10.21 2.02 17.13
CA ALA A 218 10.31 2.82 15.91
C ALA A 218 9.39 4.05 15.94
N LYS A 219 9.87 5.16 15.35
CA LYS A 219 9.16 6.44 15.30
C LYS A 219 8.76 6.84 13.88
N TYR A 220 9.52 6.39 12.90
CA TYR A 220 9.45 6.80 11.49
C TYR A 220 9.28 5.60 10.55
N CYS A 221 9.14 4.40 11.10
CA CYS A 221 8.84 3.17 10.38
C CYS A 221 7.81 2.38 11.20
N SER A 222 6.88 1.71 10.52
CA SER A 222 5.94 0.77 11.14
C SER A 222 5.67 -0.39 10.18
N PRO A 223 5.22 -1.56 10.67
CA PRO A 223 4.77 -2.64 9.81
C PRO A 223 3.70 -2.18 8.80
N PHE A 224 2.77 -1.32 9.23
CA PHE A 224 1.74 -0.76 8.35
C PHE A 224 2.36 0.00 7.17
N LEU A 225 3.27 0.94 7.45
CA LEU A 225 3.93 1.73 6.40
C LEU A 225 4.77 0.85 5.47
N VAL A 226 5.47 -0.16 5.99
CA VAL A 226 6.27 -1.09 5.17
C VAL A 226 5.38 -1.86 4.20
N ASN A 227 4.27 -2.44 4.67
CA ASN A 227 3.36 -3.18 3.81
C ASN A 227 2.67 -2.26 2.78
N ALA A 228 2.31 -1.03 3.14
CA ALA A 228 1.78 -0.05 2.19
C ALA A 228 2.79 0.31 1.09
N ILE A 229 4.06 0.55 1.43
CA ILE A 229 5.13 0.78 0.45
C ILE A 229 5.33 -0.45 -0.45
N CYS A 230 5.36 -1.65 0.12
CA CYS A 230 5.50 -2.87 -0.65
C CYS A 230 4.33 -3.07 -1.62
N ALA A 231 3.09 -2.88 -1.15
CA ALA A 231 1.89 -2.97 -1.98
C ALA A 231 1.95 -2.00 -3.18
N SER A 232 2.40 -0.75 -2.97
CA SER A 232 2.47 0.24 -4.06
C SER A 232 3.50 -0.12 -5.13
N ARG A 233 4.64 -0.70 -4.74
CA ARG A 233 5.73 -1.05 -5.68
C ARG A 233 5.58 -2.41 -6.34
N CYS A 234 4.67 -3.26 -5.87
CA CYS A 234 4.42 -4.55 -6.49
C CYS A 234 3.93 -4.46 -7.95
N TYR A 235 3.29 -3.36 -8.36
CA TYR A 235 2.72 -3.19 -9.71
C TYR A 235 3.77 -3.22 -10.83
N THR A 236 4.92 -2.56 -10.64
CA THR A 236 5.98 -2.51 -11.65
C THR A 236 7.07 -3.57 -11.43
N SER A 237 7.16 -4.16 -10.23
CA SER A 237 8.24 -5.09 -9.88
C SER A 237 8.28 -6.36 -10.74
N LYS A 238 9.34 -6.50 -11.53
CA LYS A 238 9.63 -7.73 -12.30
C LYS A 238 9.71 -8.97 -11.40
N TRP A 239 10.24 -8.82 -10.18
CA TRP A 239 10.43 -9.92 -9.24
C TRP A 239 9.09 -10.44 -8.71
N VAL A 240 8.19 -9.52 -8.36
CA VAL A 240 6.84 -9.87 -7.92
C VAL A 240 6.08 -10.56 -9.06
N LYS A 241 6.16 -10.03 -10.29
CA LYS A 241 5.55 -10.68 -11.46
C LYS A 241 6.09 -12.09 -11.68
N SER A 242 7.40 -12.30 -11.56
CA SER A 242 8.01 -13.63 -11.66
C SER A 242 7.52 -14.58 -10.57
N LEU A 243 7.41 -14.12 -9.32
CA LEU A 243 6.95 -14.97 -8.21
C LEU A 243 5.46 -15.29 -8.30
N ASN A 244 4.60 -14.29 -8.54
CA ASN A 244 3.17 -14.48 -8.74
C ASN A 244 2.90 -15.49 -9.88
N ALA A 245 3.69 -15.47 -10.96
CA ALA A 245 3.58 -16.44 -12.04
C ALA A 245 4.00 -17.86 -11.65
N LEU A 246 4.83 -18.03 -10.62
CA LEU A 246 5.30 -19.33 -10.13
C LEU A 246 4.36 -19.93 -9.08
N ASP A 247 3.87 -19.13 -8.13
CA ASP A 247 3.08 -19.60 -6.99
C ASP A 247 1.59 -19.30 -7.09
N GLY A 248 1.16 -18.53 -8.10
CA GLY A 248 -0.24 -18.15 -8.32
C GLY A 248 -0.77 -17.14 -7.30
N ARG A 249 0.11 -16.51 -6.50
CA ARG A 249 -0.28 -15.48 -5.53
C ARG A 249 -0.57 -14.15 -6.21
N ASP A 250 -1.29 -13.30 -5.51
CA ASP A 250 -1.32 -11.87 -5.80
C ASP A 250 -0.71 -11.09 -4.63
N MET A 251 0.61 -10.98 -4.62
CA MET A 251 1.32 -10.26 -3.56
C MET A 251 0.86 -8.80 -3.43
N ARG A 252 0.33 -8.17 -4.48
CA ARG A 252 -0.23 -6.80 -4.38
C ARG A 252 -1.39 -6.77 -3.40
N ALA A 253 -2.35 -7.67 -3.59
CA ALA A 253 -3.53 -7.80 -2.75
C ALA A 253 -3.16 -8.23 -1.33
N GLU A 254 -2.19 -9.14 -1.18
CA GLU A 254 -1.76 -9.63 0.14
C GLU A 254 -1.05 -8.55 0.97
N PHE A 255 -0.14 -7.77 0.37
CA PHE A 255 0.49 -6.64 1.06
C PHE A 255 -0.54 -5.56 1.43
N PHE A 256 -1.50 -5.28 0.54
CA PHE A 256 -2.57 -4.32 0.81
C PHE A 256 -3.46 -4.79 1.97
N ALA A 257 -3.92 -6.04 1.95
CA ALA A 257 -4.76 -6.62 3.00
C ALA A 257 -4.02 -6.68 4.35
N GLU A 258 -2.72 -6.98 4.35
CA GLU A 258 -1.91 -6.93 5.57
C GLU A 258 -1.78 -5.50 6.11
N ALA A 259 -1.64 -4.51 5.23
CA ALA A 259 -1.65 -3.10 5.64
C ALA A 259 -3.00 -2.71 6.26
N GLU A 260 -4.14 -3.11 5.68
CA GLU A 260 -5.46 -2.89 6.27
C GLU A 260 -5.59 -3.54 7.65
N ARG A 261 -5.20 -4.82 7.77
CA ARG A 261 -5.21 -5.55 9.04
C ARG A 261 -4.36 -4.85 10.12
N LEU A 262 -3.21 -4.31 9.75
CA LEU A 262 -2.32 -3.57 10.65
C LEU A 262 -2.90 -2.22 11.05
N LEU A 263 -3.54 -1.51 10.11
CA LEU A 263 -4.21 -0.23 10.38
C LEU A 263 -5.34 -0.40 11.42
N GLU A 264 -6.14 -1.46 11.31
CA GLU A 264 -7.18 -1.78 12.29
C GLU A 264 -6.61 -1.98 13.71
N GLN A 265 -5.41 -2.55 13.81
CA GLN A 265 -4.73 -2.78 15.10
C GLN A 265 -4.18 -1.50 15.73
N GLU A 266 -3.92 -0.45 14.95
CA GLU A 266 -3.41 0.83 15.45
C GLU A 266 -4.44 1.63 16.28
N ASN A 267 -5.71 1.19 16.33
CA ASN A 267 -6.77 1.75 17.18
C ASN A 267 -6.88 3.28 17.11
N SER A 268 -6.84 3.84 15.89
CA SER A 268 -6.95 5.29 15.62
C SER A 268 -5.87 6.17 16.27
N ARG A 269 -4.72 5.59 16.62
CA ARG A 269 -3.55 6.34 17.10
C ARG A 269 -2.93 7.14 15.96
N ALA A 270 -2.98 8.47 16.06
CA ALA A 270 -2.31 9.34 15.11
C ALA A 270 -0.79 9.22 15.24
N SER A 271 -0.13 8.76 14.18
CA SER A 271 1.33 8.65 14.08
C SER A 271 1.78 9.01 12.67
N LEU A 272 3.03 9.47 12.52
CA LEU A 272 3.54 9.86 11.20
C LEU A 272 3.55 8.67 10.21
N PRO A 273 4.03 7.47 10.58
CA PRO A 273 3.93 6.30 9.71
C PRO A 273 2.49 5.95 9.29
N THR A 274 1.51 6.15 10.18
CA THR A 274 0.09 5.93 9.86
C THR A 274 -0.41 6.93 8.81
N VAL A 275 -0.12 8.22 8.97
CA VAL A 275 -0.49 9.26 7.98
C VAL A 275 0.14 8.95 6.63
N GLN A 276 1.44 8.62 6.61
CA GLN A 276 2.18 8.30 5.39
C GLN A 276 1.62 7.04 4.72
N GLY A 277 1.34 5.99 5.48
CA GLY A 277 0.77 4.74 4.97
C GLY A 277 -0.63 4.95 4.39
N LEU A 278 -1.49 5.71 5.05
CA LEU A 278 -2.83 6.04 4.56
C LEU A 278 -2.80 6.81 3.23
N ALA A 279 -1.88 7.78 3.08
CA ALA A 279 -1.70 8.49 1.80
C ALA A 279 -1.25 7.54 0.67
N ILE A 280 -0.39 6.56 0.97
CA ILE A 280 0.02 5.52 0.01
C ILE A 280 -1.13 4.55 -0.30
N MET A 281 -1.93 4.16 0.71
CA MET A 281 -3.12 3.30 0.50
C MET A 281 -4.15 3.98 -0.40
N PHE A 282 -4.36 5.30 -0.25
CA PHE A 282 -5.14 6.08 -1.20
C PHE A 282 -4.56 5.98 -2.62
N LEU A 283 -3.26 6.20 -2.82
CA LEU A 283 -2.64 6.07 -4.14
C LEU A 283 -2.83 4.67 -4.74
N ILE A 284 -2.70 3.61 -3.94
CA ILE A 284 -2.91 2.23 -4.41
C ILE A 284 -4.34 2.02 -4.91
N SER A 285 -5.33 2.59 -4.22
CA SER A 285 -6.74 2.51 -4.67
C SER A 285 -6.96 3.19 -6.02
N THR A 286 -6.19 4.23 -6.35
CA THR A 286 -6.29 4.87 -7.67
C THR A 286 -5.70 4.00 -8.77
N HIS A 287 -4.68 3.17 -8.48
CA HIS A 287 -4.08 2.26 -9.47
C HIS A 287 -5.06 1.21 -10.01
N THR A 288 -6.03 0.79 -9.19
CA THR A 288 -7.08 -0.15 -9.57
C THR A 288 -8.36 0.52 -10.07
N GLY A 289 -8.42 1.86 -10.06
CA GLY A 289 -9.64 2.62 -10.38
C GLY A 289 -10.72 2.55 -9.29
N MET A 290 -10.33 2.24 -8.05
CA MET A 290 -11.19 2.20 -6.86
C MET A 290 -11.03 3.43 -5.96
N ASP A 291 -10.72 4.58 -6.54
CA ASP A 291 -10.42 5.80 -5.79
C ASP A 291 -11.61 6.33 -4.98
N ARG A 292 -12.86 6.13 -5.41
CA ARG A 292 -14.05 6.52 -4.61
C ARG A 292 -14.10 5.85 -3.24
N SER A 293 -13.76 4.58 -3.14
CA SER A 293 -13.65 3.92 -1.83
C SER A 293 -12.36 4.34 -1.12
N GLY A 294 -11.29 4.55 -1.89
CA GLY A 294 -9.99 4.99 -1.40
C GLY A 294 -9.95 6.37 -0.72
N VAL A 295 -10.86 7.29 -1.04
CA VAL A 295 -10.88 8.64 -0.44
C VAL A 295 -10.96 8.61 1.09
N MET A 296 -11.48 7.54 1.68
CA MET A 296 -11.47 7.35 3.14
C MET A 296 -10.05 7.36 3.71
N PHE A 297 -9.08 6.76 3.00
CA PHE A 297 -7.67 6.75 3.43
C PHE A 297 -7.07 8.16 3.35
N ARG A 298 -7.36 8.91 2.28
CA ARG A 298 -6.93 10.32 2.11
C ARG A 298 -7.42 11.20 3.26
N PHE A 299 -8.73 11.18 3.54
CA PHE A 299 -9.30 11.99 4.62
C PHE A 299 -8.83 11.55 6.00
N ALA A 300 -8.71 10.24 6.25
CA ALA A 300 -8.16 9.74 7.51
C ALA A 300 -6.69 10.18 7.71
N ALA A 301 -5.88 10.20 6.65
CA ALA A 301 -4.50 10.68 6.72
C ALA A 301 -4.43 12.14 7.18
N TYR A 302 -5.25 13.01 6.59
CA TYR A 302 -5.21 14.45 6.89
C TYR A 302 -5.86 14.80 8.23
N GLU A 303 -6.92 14.09 8.63
CA GLU A 303 -7.48 14.21 9.98
C GLU A 303 -6.43 13.86 11.05
N MET A 304 -5.70 12.76 10.86
CA MET A 304 -4.63 12.37 11.76
C MET A 304 -3.47 13.36 11.73
N LEU A 305 -3.10 13.88 10.56
CA LEU A 305 -2.05 14.89 10.42
C LEU A 305 -2.38 16.17 11.20
N ASP A 306 -3.62 16.66 11.10
CA ASP A 306 -4.08 17.84 11.83
C ASP A 306 -3.99 17.62 13.35
N ARG A 307 -4.46 16.46 13.83
CA ARG A 307 -4.37 16.08 15.25
C ARG A 307 -2.93 16.08 15.80
N MET A 308 -1.95 15.74 14.96
CA MET A 308 -0.54 15.69 15.36
C MET A 308 0.07 17.08 15.58
N GLN A 309 -0.49 18.14 14.98
CA GLN A 309 -0.01 19.54 15.12
C GLN A 309 1.51 19.67 14.93
N LEU A 310 2.03 19.05 13.85
CA LEU A 310 3.46 18.93 13.60
C LEU A 310 4.17 20.28 13.40
N ASP A 311 3.45 21.29 12.92
CA ASP A 311 3.87 22.69 12.85
C ASP A 311 4.26 23.22 14.25
N LYS A 312 3.39 23.02 15.24
CA LYS A 312 3.65 23.44 16.64
C LYS A 312 4.75 22.61 17.28
N VAL A 313 4.88 21.34 16.90
CA VAL A 313 6.01 20.50 17.33
C VAL A 313 7.31 21.05 16.76
N PHE A 314 7.33 21.41 15.48
CA PHE A 314 8.50 22.01 14.83
C PHE A 314 8.93 23.30 15.53
N ASP A 315 7.98 24.20 15.82
CA ASP A 315 8.27 25.47 16.49
C ASP A 315 8.91 25.31 17.87
N LYS A 316 8.53 24.26 18.61
CA LYS A 316 9.11 23.96 19.93
C LYS A 316 10.54 23.45 19.86
N ILE A 317 10.93 22.81 18.75
CA ILE A 317 12.24 22.17 18.59
C ILE A 317 13.17 22.94 17.65
N LYS A 318 12.72 24.04 17.02
CA LYS A 318 13.44 24.71 15.93
C LYS A 318 14.86 25.16 16.29
N GLU A 319 15.06 25.59 17.53
CA GLU A 319 16.34 26.05 18.06
C GLU A 319 17.18 24.91 18.69
N ASP A 320 16.65 23.69 18.83
CA ASP A 320 17.38 22.58 19.45
C ASP A 320 18.28 21.87 18.42
N PRO A 321 19.62 21.96 18.56
CA PRO A 321 20.55 21.32 17.62
C PRO A 321 20.46 19.79 17.65
N THR A 322 20.06 19.20 18.78
CA THR A 322 19.93 17.73 18.94
C THR A 322 18.73 17.16 18.18
N LYS A 323 17.80 18.02 17.76
CA LYS A 323 16.54 17.64 17.08
C LYS A 323 16.58 17.84 15.57
N SER A 324 17.75 18.04 14.98
CA SER A 324 17.92 18.25 13.53
C SER A 324 17.22 17.18 12.68
N THR A 325 17.35 15.89 13.02
CA THR A 325 16.64 14.80 12.33
C THR A 325 15.12 14.94 12.43
N GLN A 326 14.59 15.26 13.61
CA GLN A 326 13.15 15.42 13.80
C GLN A 326 12.60 16.61 13.03
N ARG A 327 13.34 17.74 13.00
CA ARG A 327 13.00 18.91 12.18
C ARG A 327 12.96 18.57 10.70
N ARG A 328 13.98 17.86 10.21
CA ARG A 328 14.06 17.40 8.82
C ARG A 328 12.86 16.54 8.45
N VAL A 329 12.54 15.55 9.28
CA VAL A 329 11.40 14.63 9.06
C VAL A 329 10.07 15.39 9.04
N ILE A 330 9.82 16.28 10.01
CA ILE A 330 8.57 17.06 10.05
C ILE A 330 8.45 17.97 8.82
N SER A 331 9.54 18.67 8.47
CA SER A 331 9.57 19.54 7.30
C SER A 331 9.31 18.76 6.02
N LYS A 332 10.00 17.61 5.80
CA LYS A 332 9.80 16.75 4.63
C LYS A 332 8.37 16.19 4.58
N ALA A 333 7.83 15.73 5.70
CA ALA A 333 6.49 15.17 5.76
C ALA A 333 5.42 16.21 5.41
N LEU A 334 5.46 17.40 6.02
CA LEU A 334 4.46 18.45 5.79
C LEU A 334 4.50 18.99 4.35
N TRP A 335 5.69 19.32 3.85
CA TRP A 335 5.85 19.79 2.48
C TRP A 335 5.57 18.70 1.45
N GLY A 336 6.01 17.46 1.70
CA GLY A 336 5.78 16.36 0.79
C GLY A 336 4.31 15.95 0.70
N LEU A 337 3.59 15.92 1.83
CA LEU A 337 2.14 15.66 1.83
C LEU A 337 1.38 16.79 1.14
N PHE A 338 1.78 18.04 1.35
CA PHE A 338 1.19 19.19 0.62
C PHE A 338 1.42 19.09 -0.89
N CYS A 339 2.62 18.73 -1.34
CA CYS A 339 2.89 18.54 -2.77
C CYS A 339 2.05 17.39 -3.36
N PHE A 340 2.04 16.24 -2.68
CA PHE A 340 1.21 15.09 -3.06
C PHE A 340 -0.27 15.49 -3.17
N GLU A 341 -0.80 16.14 -2.13
CA GLU A 341 -2.18 16.61 -2.10
C GLU A 341 -2.48 17.64 -3.19
N SER A 342 -1.55 18.54 -3.49
CA SER A 342 -1.75 19.53 -4.55
C SER A 342 -1.87 18.89 -5.92
N MET A 343 -1.06 17.86 -6.21
CA MET A 343 -1.13 17.09 -7.46
C MET A 343 -2.43 16.26 -7.52
N VAL A 344 -2.81 15.61 -6.41
CA VAL A 344 -4.06 14.87 -6.28
C VAL A 344 -5.25 15.81 -6.51
N ALA A 345 -5.34 16.92 -5.78
CA ALA A 345 -6.43 17.88 -5.92
C ALA A 345 -6.57 18.39 -7.36
N ASN A 346 -5.46 18.62 -8.05
CA ASN A 346 -5.46 19.02 -9.46
C ASN A 346 -6.01 17.92 -10.37
N LEU A 347 -5.59 16.65 -10.18
CA LEU A 347 -6.11 15.50 -10.93
C LEU A 347 -7.63 15.34 -10.78
N TYR A 348 -8.16 15.65 -9.60
CA TYR A 348 -9.59 15.61 -9.30
C TYR A 348 -10.31 16.95 -9.57
N LEU A 349 -9.61 17.99 -10.04
CA LEU A 349 -10.13 19.35 -10.21
C LEU A 349 -10.87 19.89 -8.96
N THR A 350 -10.30 19.62 -7.77
CA THR A 350 -10.81 20.01 -6.44
C THR A 350 -9.91 21.06 -5.76
N GLU A 351 -10.38 21.70 -4.70
CA GLU A 351 -9.47 22.44 -3.81
C GLU A 351 -8.61 21.46 -3.02
N SER A 352 -7.35 21.84 -2.76
CA SER A 352 -6.45 21.08 -1.90
C SER A 352 -6.94 21.09 -0.46
N GLU A 353 -7.08 19.91 0.14
CA GLU A 353 -7.46 19.72 1.55
C GLU A 353 -6.37 20.23 2.50
N LEU A 354 -5.11 20.18 2.05
CA LEU A 354 -3.98 20.71 2.79
C LEU A 354 -3.65 22.13 2.35
N SER A 355 -3.49 23.03 3.31
CA SER A 355 -2.95 24.36 3.07
C SER A 355 -1.41 24.33 3.03
N PRO A 356 -0.77 25.32 2.38
CA PRO A 356 0.68 25.46 2.38
C PRO A 356 1.27 25.38 3.80
N PRO A 357 2.29 24.55 4.04
CA PRO A 357 2.94 24.46 5.34
C PRO A 357 3.60 25.78 5.74
N THR A 358 3.53 26.10 7.03
CA THR A 358 4.18 27.28 7.62
C THR A 358 5.62 27.00 8.07
N VAL A 359 6.01 25.73 8.14
CA VAL A 359 7.36 25.33 8.56
C VAL A 359 8.39 25.60 7.46
N PRO A 360 9.63 25.98 7.80
CA PRO A 360 10.68 26.15 6.80
C PRO A 360 11.05 24.82 6.15
N ARG A 361 11.49 24.88 4.89
CA ARG A 361 11.98 23.72 4.12
C ARG A 361 13.41 23.39 4.55
N VAL A 362 13.55 22.42 5.46
CA VAL A 362 14.85 21.99 6.03
C VAL A 362 15.11 20.50 5.77
N PHE A 363 14.56 19.99 4.66
CA PHE A 363 14.64 18.58 4.27
C PHE A 363 15.80 18.26 3.32
N GLU A 364 16.31 19.25 2.60
CA GLU A 364 17.56 19.13 1.85
C GLU A 364 18.74 19.51 2.74
N LEU A 365 19.87 18.83 2.57
CA LEU A 365 21.12 19.27 3.20
C LEU A 365 21.56 20.54 2.48
N ASP A 366 21.91 21.59 3.24
CA ASP A 366 22.50 22.79 2.66
C ASP A 366 23.68 22.36 1.76
N PRO A 367 23.69 22.80 0.48
CA PRO A 367 24.82 22.49 -0.38
C PRO A 367 26.07 23.02 0.30
N LYS A 368 27.07 22.15 0.48
CA LYS A 368 28.36 22.59 1.03
C LYS A 368 28.87 23.73 0.13
N PRO A 369 29.26 24.88 0.70
CA PRO A 369 29.59 26.08 -0.07
C PRO A 369 30.73 25.91 -1.09
N SER A 370 31.42 24.77 -1.10
CA SER A 370 32.51 24.42 -2.00
C SER A 370 32.10 23.71 -3.30
N GLN A 371 30.82 23.38 -3.54
CA GLN A 371 30.39 22.70 -4.76
C GLN A 371 29.77 23.66 -5.78
N SER A 372 30.51 23.95 -6.85
CA SER A 372 30.00 24.56 -8.07
C SER A 372 28.98 23.62 -8.72
N GLN A 373 27.68 23.96 -8.59
CA GLN A 373 26.51 23.22 -9.07
C GLN A 373 26.44 21.73 -8.64
N PRO A 374 25.46 21.34 -7.80
CA PRO A 374 25.31 19.94 -7.45
C PRO A 374 24.87 19.15 -8.69
N GLY A 375 25.78 18.36 -9.25
CA GLY A 375 25.42 17.34 -10.24
C GLY A 375 24.49 16.29 -9.64
N ASN A 376 24.02 15.38 -10.49
CA ASN A 376 23.18 14.27 -10.04
C ASN A 376 23.91 13.41 -9.00
N VAL A 377 23.14 12.84 -8.08
CA VAL A 377 23.63 11.94 -7.03
C VAL A 377 22.94 10.60 -7.06
N ASP A 378 23.56 9.56 -6.50
CA ASP A 378 22.90 8.28 -6.25
C ASP A 378 22.03 8.35 -4.97
N MET A 379 21.35 7.26 -4.64
CA MET A 379 20.54 7.19 -3.43
C MET A 379 21.37 7.28 -2.13
N PHE A 380 22.69 7.30 -2.18
CA PHE A 380 23.57 7.46 -1.02
C PHE A 380 24.22 8.84 -0.97
N ASP A 381 23.70 9.79 -1.76
CA ASP A 381 24.17 11.17 -1.86
C ASP A 381 25.60 11.29 -2.42
N LYS A 382 26.07 10.29 -3.18
CA LYS A 382 27.35 10.32 -3.88
C LYS A 382 27.16 10.79 -5.31
N PRO A 383 28.17 11.42 -5.96
CA PRO A 383 28.07 11.80 -7.37
C PRO A 383 27.65 10.62 -8.25
N TYR A 384 26.61 10.81 -9.04
CA TYR A 384 26.07 9.78 -9.91
C TYR A 384 27.03 9.53 -11.07
N THR A 385 27.53 8.30 -11.16
CA THR A 385 28.29 7.82 -12.33
C THR A 385 27.42 6.84 -13.07
N ALA A 386 27.07 7.14 -14.32
CA ALA A 386 26.36 6.17 -15.16
C ALA A 386 27.23 4.91 -15.29
N THR A 387 26.76 3.79 -14.77
CA THR A 387 27.41 2.49 -14.92
C THR A 387 27.42 2.13 -16.40
N SER A 388 28.60 1.88 -16.95
CA SER A 388 28.82 1.53 -18.36
C SER A 388 28.42 0.09 -18.72
N GLU A 389 27.77 -0.65 -17.81
CA GLU A 389 27.32 -2.02 -18.06
C GLU A 389 25.90 -2.06 -18.66
N PRO A 390 25.72 -2.57 -19.88
CA PRO A 390 24.42 -2.58 -20.58
C PRO A 390 23.36 -3.55 -20.03
N SER A 391 23.67 -4.35 -19.00
CA SER A 391 22.85 -5.50 -18.59
C SER A 391 22.03 -5.29 -17.31
N ALA A 392 22.26 -4.22 -16.55
CA ALA A 392 21.49 -3.88 -15.36
C ALA A 392 20.81 -2.52 -15.55
N ILE A 393 19.48 -2.48 -15.39
CA ILE A 393 18.73 -1.23 -15.30
C ILE A 393 19.27 -0.50 -14.07
N SER A 394 20.16 0.47 -14.29
CA SER A 394 20.74 1.26 -13.22
C SER A 394 19.63 2.12 -12.60
N PRO A 395 19.58 2.27 -11.27
CA PRO A 395 18.57 3.12 -10.64
C PRO A 395 18.70 4.54 -11.17
N PRO A 396 17.58 5.28 -11.30
CA PRO A 396 17.63 6.63 -11.83
C PRO A 396 18.48 7.55 -10.94
N PRO A 397 19.12 8.57 -11.51
CA PRO A 397 19.83 9.58 -10.73
C PRO A 397 18.86 10.37 -9.85
N PHE A 398 19.37 10.91 -8.75
CA PHE A 398 18.69 11.91 -7.92
C PHE A 398 19.19 13.30 -8.26
N VAL A 399 18.27 14.25 -8.33
CA VAL A 399 18.58 15.63 -8.69
C VAL A 399 18.40 16.53 -7.45
N PRO A 400 19.48 17.05 -6.85
CA PRO A 400 19.39 17.90 -5.67
C PRO A 400 18.63 19.21 -5.96
N GLY A 401 17.69 19.58 -5.07
CA GLY A 401 16.85 20.78 -5.25
C GLY A 401 15.46 20.50 -5.83
N ILE A 402 15.19 19.28 -6.30
CA ILE A 402 13.90 18.94 -6.93
C ILE A 402 12.74 19.16 -5.98
N LEU A 403 12.80 18.69 -4.74
CA LEU A 403 11.66 18.80 -3.84
C LEU A 403 11.37 20.27 -3.51
N ASN A 404 12.42 21.09 -3.33
CA ASN A 404 12.26 22.54 -3.19
C ASN A 404 11.57 23.17 -4.41
N ALA A 405 11.99 22.80 -5.62
CA ALA A 405 11.38 23.28 -6.86
C ALA A 405 9.93 22.82 -7.01
N SER A 406 9.62 21.56 -6.67
CA SER A 406 8.25 21.03 -6.67
C SER A 406 7.37 21.76 -5.67
N CYS A 407 7.88 22.12 -4.50
CA CYS A 407 7.15 22.91 -3.50
C CYS A 407 6.79 24.31 -4.04
N ASP A 408 7.69 24.96 -4.79
CA ASP A 408 7.39 26.26 -5.42
C ASP A 408 6.25 26.16 -6.43
N LEU A 409 6.29 25.14 -7.29
CA LEU A 409 5.22 24.89 -8.26
C LEU A 409 3.90 24.53 -7.57
N CYS A 410 3.92 23.71 -6.52
CA CYS A 410 2.71 23.35 -5.78
C CYS A 410 2.07 24.55 -5.09
N LEU A 411 2.85 25.56 -4.67
CA LEU A 411 2.28 26.83 -4.19
C LEU A 411 1.53 27.59 -5.28
N LEU A 412 2.07 27.60 -6.50
CA LEU A 412 1.41 28.22 -7.65
C LEU A 412 0.17 27.41 -8.06
N LEU A 413 0.27 26.08 -8.07
CA LEU A 413 -0.84 25.17 -8.37
C LEU A 413 -1.97 25.33 -7.37
N TYR A 414 -1.65 25.40 -6.07
CA TYR A 414 -2.61 25.65 -5.00
C TYR A 414 -3.38 26.96 -5.23
N GLN A 415 -2.69 28.04 -5.60
CA GLN A 415 -3.34 29.30 -5.93
C GLN A 415 -4.22 29.18 -7.18
N ALA A 416 -3.72 28.54 -8.23
CA ALA A 416 -4.45 28.32 -9.48
C ALA A 416 -5.76 27.55 -9.24
N MET A 417 -5.71 26.45 -8.49
CA MET A 417 -6.90 25.65 -8.18
C MET A 417 -7.95 26.44 -7.42
N ARG A 418 -7.57 27.24 -6.42
CA ARG A 418 -8.52 28.10 -5.68
C ARG A 418 -9.20 29.14 -6.56
N MET A 419 -8.49 29.67 -7.56
CA MET A 419 -9.09 30.58 -8.54
C MET A 419 -10.18 29.91 -9.37
N ASN A 420 -10.13 28.59 -9.54
CA ASN A 420 -11.09 27.82 -10.33
C ASN A 420 -12.43 27.61 -9.60
N PHE A 421 -12.51 27.95 -8.31
CA PHE A 421 -13.76 27.96 -7.54
C PHE A 421 -14.38 29.36 -7.41
N ASN A 422 -13.70 30.40 -7.94
CA ASN A 422 -14.23 31.75 -7.98
C ASN A 422 -15.46 31.82 -8.91
N PRO A 423 -16.58 32.46 -8.52
CA PRO A 423 -17.74 32.63 -9.41
C PRO A 423 -17.47 33.45 -10.68
N ASN A 424 -16.41 34.27 -10.71
CA ASN A 424 -16.16 35.27 -11.76
C ASN A 424 -15.13 34.83 -12.82
N ILE A 425 -15.06 33.53 -13.14
CA ILE A 425 -14.11 32.99 -14.11
C ILE A 425 -14.26 33.70 -15.47
N GLY A 426 -13.13 34.10 -16.06
CA GLY A 426 -13.08 34.73 -17.37
C GLY A 426 -13.45 36.23 -17.40
N THR A 427 -13.82 36.82 -16.27
CA THR A 427 -13.98 38.29 -16.17
C THR A 427 -12.64 39.01 -16.34
N GLY A 428 -12.66 40.30 -16.67
CA GLY A 428 -11.43 41.08 -16.85
C GLY A 428 -10.48 41.05 -15.63
N GLU A 429 -11.05 41.09 -14.42
CA GLU A 429 -10.30 40.99 -13.16
C GLU A 429 -9.70 39.59 -12.96
N ASP A 430 -10.48 38.53 -13.19
CA ASP A 430 -9.99 37.14 -13.12
C ASP A 430 -8.89 36.88 -14.14
N LEU A 431 -9.07 37.31 -15.39
CA LEU A 431 -8.05 37.19 -16.43
C LEU A 431 -6.77 37.93 -16.06
N GLN A 432 -6.86 39.12 -15.47
CA GLN A 432 -5.68 39.84 -15.00
C GLN A 432 -4.95 39.08 -13.88
N ALA A 433 -5.69 38.54 -12.92
CA ALA A 433 -5.12 37.72 -11.84
C ALA A 433 -4.45 36.44 -12.37
N ARG A 434 -5.11 35.73 -13.30
CA ARG A 434 -4.57 34.51 -13.93
C ARG A 434 -3.30 34.83 -14.71
N ARG A 435 -3.29 35.92 -15.49
CA ARG A 435 -2.09 36.36 -16.25
C ARG A 435 -0.93 36.69 -15.33
N LYS A 436 -1.20 37.31 -14.18
CA LYS A 436 -0.16 37.57 -13.17
C LYS A 436 0.46 36.28 -12.66
N LEU A 437 -0.35 35.30 -12.27
CA LEU A 437 0.14 34.01 -11.77
C LEU A 437 0.84 33.19 -12.86
N TYR A 438 0.32 33.23 -14.09
CA TYR A 438 0.94 32.64 -15.28
C TYR A 438 2.32 33.25 -15.55
N SER A 439 2.46 34.58 -15.49
CA SER A 439 3.76 35.26 -15.61
C SER A 439 4.73 34.84 -14.51
N MET A 440 4.26 34.71 -13.26
CA MET A 440 5.09 34.26 -12.15
C MET A 440 5.63 32.84 -12.39
N ALA A 441 4.82 31.93 -12.93
CA ALA A 441 5.27 30.59 -13.29
C ALA A 441 6.31 30.64 -14.42
N LEU A 442 6.07 31.42 -15.48
CA LEU A 442 7.03 31.58 -16.58
C LEU A 442 8.38 32.16 -16.09
N ASP A 443 8.34 33.17 -15.22
CA ASP A 443 9.53 33.75 -14.59
C ASP A 443 10.25 32.73 -13.71
N TRP A 444 9.51 31.96 -12.90
CA TRP A 444 10.08 30.86 -12.11
C TRP A 444 10.87 29.89 -13.00
N ARG A 445 10.29 29.44 -14.13
CA ARG A 445 10.99 28.56 -15.08
C ARG A 445 12.22 29.22 -15.69
N LYS A 446 12.14 30.50 -16.01
CA LYS A 446 13.26 31.27 -16.59
C LYS A 446 14.45 31.26 -15.62
N PHE A 447 14.22 31.56 -14.35
CA PHE A 447 15.26 31.63 -13.31
C PHE A 447 15.65 30.28 -12.69
N LEU A 448 14.92 29.21 -13.01
CA LEU A 448 15.26 27.87 -12.55
C LEU A 448 16.69 27.47 -12.99
N PRO A 449 17.55 26.97 -12.08
CA PRO A 449 18.88 26.47 -12.40
C PRO A 449 18.87 25.42 -13.52
N ALA A 450 19.93 25.40 -14.33
CA ALA A 450 20.03 24.48 -15.46
C ALA A 450 19.96 23.00 -15.04
N HIS A 451 20.56 22.61 -13.92
CA HIS A 451 20.54 21.22 -13.46
C HIS A 451 19.14 20.72 -13.05
N LEU A 452 18.18 21.62 -12.81
CA LEU A 452 16.77 21.31 -12.54
C LEU A 452 15.90 21.35 -13.81
N LYS A 453 16.46 21.73 -14.96
CA LYS A 453 15.75 21.77 -16.25
C LYS A 453 15.97 20.45 -16.99
N PHE A 454 14.87 19.85 -17.46
CA PHE A 454 14.90 18.62 -18.25
C PHE A 454 15.83 18.73 -19.46
N GLU A 455 15.83 19.88 -20.15
CA GLU A 455 16.64 20.10 -21.34
C GLU A 455 18.15 20.05 -21.10
N SER A 456 18.59 20.30 -19.87
CA SER A 456 20.02 20.26 -19.49
C SER A 456 20.38 19.01 -18.68
N ASN A 457 19.39 18.38 -18.04
CA ASN A 457 19.54 17.21 -17.20
C ASN A 457 18.30 16.31 -17.37
N PRO A 458 18.28 15.36 -18.32
CA PRO A 458 17.10 14.54 -18.62
C PRO A 458 16.98 13.36 -17.64
N ALA A 459 16.77 13.66 -16.36
CA ALA A 459 16.46 12.70 -15.31
C ALA A 459 14.93 12.53 -15.14
N PRO A 460 14.44 11.44 -14.53
CA PRO A 460 13.00 11.31 -14.25
C PRO A 460 12.43 12.47 -13.44
N GLN A 461 13.14 12.97 -12.43
CA GLN A 461 12.64 14.04 -11.58
C GLN A 461 12.52 15.39 -12.31
N THR A 462 13.43 15.71 -13.23
CA THR A 462 13.35 16.95 -14.03
C THR A 462 12.29 16.85 -15.11
N CYS A 463 12.03 15.63 -15.62
CA CYS A 463 10.86 15.34 -16.46
C CYS A 463 9.58 15.64 -15.67
N PHE A 464 9.39 15.04 -14.50
CA PHE A 464 8.19 15.25 -13.69
C PHE A 464 8.04 16.69 -13.20
N LEU A 465 9.14 17.38 -12.86
CA LEU A 465 9.11 18.80 -12.52
C LEU A 465 8.62 19.66 -13.70
N ARG A 466 9.03 19.30 -14.92
CA ARG A 466 8.56 19.99 -16.13
C ARG A 466 7.07 19.76 -16.39
N LEU A 467 6.59 18.52 -16.21
CA LEU A 467 5.16 18.20 -16.31
C LEU A 467 4.35 18.98 -15.26
N LEU A 468 4.80 19.00 -14.01
CA LEU A 468 4.15 19.76 -12.94
C LEU A 468 4.12 21.28 -13.25
N PHE A 469 5.17 21.80 -13.89
CA PHE A 469 5.18 23.19 -14.34
C PHE A 469 4.09 23.43 -15.40
N ASP A 470 3.99 22.56 -16.41
CA ASP A 470 2.97 22.68 -17.44
C ASP A 470 1.56 22.47 -16.87
N GLU A 471 1.39 21.60 -15.85
CA GLU A 471 0.13 21.45 -15.08
C GLU A 471 -0.31 22.72 -14.37
N VAL A 472 0.61 23.51 -13.79
CA VAL A 472 0.26 24.83 -13.24
C VAL A 472 -0.32 25.73 -14.32
N LEU A 473 0.29 25.73 -15.51
CA LEU A 473 -0.14 26.57 -16.62
C LEU A 473 -1.49 26.10 -17.18
N THR A 474 -1.65 24.82 -17.44
CA THR A 474 -2.91 24.27 -17.96
C THR A 474 -4.02 24.36 -16.92
N GLY A 475 -3.75 24.14 -15.63
CA GLY A 475 -4.69 24.33 -14.53
C GLY A 475 -5.24 25.75 -14.41
N LEU A 476 -4.45 26.77 -14.80
CA LEU A 476 -4.90 28.16 -14.91
C LEU A 476 -5.79 28.42 -16.13
N LEU A 477 -5.59 27.65 -17.20
CA LEU A 477 -6.21 27.88 -18.50
C LEU A 477 -7.48 27.05 -18.72
N HIS A 478 -7.54 25.83 -18.18
CA HIS A 478 -8.63 24.87 -18.39
C HIS A 478 -10.05 25.40 -18.10
N PRO A 479 -10.29 26.21 -17.06
CA PRO A 479 -11.63 26.75 -16.80
C PRO A 479 -12.05 27.88 -17.76
N LEU A 480 -11.12 28.45 -18.51
CA LEU A 480 -11.41 29.53 -19.45
C LEU A 480 -11.97 28.97 -20.76
N THR A 481 -12.74 29.78 -21.49
CA THR A 481 -13.23 29.35 -22.80
C THR A 481 -12.06 29.19 -23.78
N PRO A 482 -12.06 28.16 -24.66
CA PRO A 482 -10.94 27.89 -25.56
C PRO A 482 -10.55 29.06 -26.48
N SER A 483 -11.50 29.94 -26.82
CA SER A 483 -11.32 31.12 -27.67
C SER A 483 -10.84 32.37 -26.91
N THR A 484 -10.75 32.33 -25.58
CA THR A 484 -10.28 33.46 -24.77
C THR A 484 -8.84 33.81 -25.15
N VAL A 485 -8.61 35.09 -25.47
CA VAL A 485 -7.26 35.63 -25.73
C VAL A 485 -6.55 35.88 -24.41
N PHE A 486 -5.38 35.29 -24.23
CA PHE A 486 -4.68 35.28 -22.95
C PHE A 486 -3.29 35.92 -23.01
N ASP A 487 -2.25 35.17 -23.34
CA ASP A 487 -0.86 35.65 -23.36
C ASP A 487 -0.46 36.07 -24.76
N ASN A 488 0.14 37.25 -24.93
CA ASN A 488 0.69 37.74 -26.21
C ASN A 488 -0.24 37.60 -27.44
N GLY A 489 -1.56 37.60 -27.23
CA GLY A 489 -2.55 37.42 -28.30
C GLY A 489 -2.92 35.97 -28.63
N PHE A 490 -2.27 34.98 -28.00
CA PHE A 490 -2.62 33.56 -28.16
C PHE A 490 -3.96 33.24 -27.49
N GLN A 491 -4.72 32.32 -28.10
CA GLN A 491 -5.92 31.79 -27.49
C GLN A 491 -5.56 30.69 -26.47
N VAL A 492 -6.41 30.52 -25.47
CA VAL A 492 -6.31 29.45 -24.46
C VAL A 492 -6.10 28.07 -25.10
N ARG A 493 -6.86 27.74 -26.15
CA ARG A 493 -6.74 26.47 -26.87
C ARG A 493 -5.33 26.24 -27.43
N ASP A 494 -4.71 27.28 -27.99
CA ASP A 494 -3.44 27.18 -28.70
C ASP A 494 -2.32 26.94 -27.68
N LEU A 495 -2.43 27.57 -26.51
CA LEU A 495 -1.53 27.36 -25.38
C LEU A 495 -1.67 25.94 -24.81
N ILE A 496 -2.89 25.44 -24.59
CA ILE A 496 -3.13 24.09 -24.06
C ILE A 496 -2.56 23.02 -25.02
N ILE A 497 -2.84 23.13 -26.34
CA ILE A 497 -2.30 22.21 -27.34
C ILE A 497 -0.77 22.28 -27.38
N ARG A 498 -0.19 23.48 -27.24
CA ARG A 498 1.27 23.65 -27.19
C ARG A 498 1.89 22.93 -26.01
N TYR A 499 1.31 23.03 -24.81
CA TYR A 499 1.82 22.33 -23.63
C TYR A 499 1.65 20.81 -23.76
N ALA A 500 0.50 20.33 -24.23
CA ALA A 500 0.29 18.91 -24.50
C ALA A 500 1.32 18.34 -25.49
N HIS A 501 1.69 19.10 -26.52
CA HIS A 501 2.75 18.73 -27.45
C HIS A 501 4.13 18.64 -26.78
N ILE A 502 4.47 19.61 -25.94
CA ILE A 502 5.75 19.62 -25.21
C ILE A 502 5.81 18.41 -24.26
N ASP A 503 4.77 18.18 -23.47
CA ASP A 503 4.71 17.08 -22.50
C ASP A 503 4.84 15.73 -23.20
N THR A 504 4.11 15.53 -24.30
CA THR A 504 4.16 14.29 -25.08
C THR A 504 5.57 14.01 -25.61
N LYS A 505 6.27 15.04 -26.11
CA LYS A 505 7.64 14.91 -26.61
C LYS A 505 8.64 14.61 -25.49
N ILE A 506 8.48 15.25 -24.34
CA ILE A 506 9.34 15.04 -23.16
C ILE A 506 9.14 13.62 -22.61
N LEU A 507 7.90 13.16 -22.54
CA LEU A 507 7.57 11.81 -22.10
C LEU A 507 8.08 10.74 -23.07
N GLU A 508 8.01 10.99 -24.38
CA GLU A 508 8.61 10.11 -25.40
C GLU A 508 10.12 9.95 -25.16
N GLN A 509 10.86 11.07 -25.00
CA GLN A 509 12.29 11.06 -24.68
C GLN A 509 12.60 10.39 -23.33
N HIS A 510 11.76 10.63 -22.33
CA HIS A 510 11.90 10.00 -21.02
C HIS A 510 11.75 8.48 -21.11
N LEU A 511 10.76 7.98 -21.86
CA LEU A 511 10.52 6.54 -22.01
C LEU A 511 11.55 5.84 -22.90
N GLU A 512 12.22 6.56 -23.79
CA GLU A 512 13.40 6.05 -24.52
C GLU A 512 14.60 5.84 -23.58
N ALA A 513 14.83 6.77 -22.65
CA ALA A 513 15.93 6.69 -21.69
C ALA A 513 15.63 5.76 -20.49
N PHE A 514 14.37 5.72 -20.06
CA PHE A 514 13.89 4.96 -18.91
C PHE A 514 12.63 4.18 -19.30
N PRO A 515 12.79 2.97 -19.90
CA PRO A 515 11.67 2.15 -20.31
C PRO A 515 10.77 1.74 -19.13
N LEU A 516 9.51 1.43 -19.43
CA LEU A 516 8.48 0.97 -18.48
C LEU A 516 8.78 -0.43 -17.92
N VAL A 517 9.84 -0.56 -17.13
CA VAL A 517 10.19 -1.79 -16.40
C VAL A 517 9.99 -1.59 -14.90
N ASP A 518 10.60 -0.53 -14.36
CA ASP A 518 10.32 -0.03 -13.02
C ASP A 518 10.22 1.49 -13.13
N TYR A 519 9.09 2.08 -12.76
CA TYR A 519 8.80 3.49 -12.98
C TYR A 519 7.80 4.02 -11.95
N SER A 520 7.64 5.35 -11.90
CA SER A 520 6.59 5.99 -11.09
C SER A 520 5.32 6.15 -11.91
N CYS A 521 4.15 5.96 -11.29
CA CYS A 521 2.86 6.19 -11.96
C CYS A 521 2.68 7.67 -12.39
N MET A 522 3.50 8.59 -11.86
CA MET A 522 3.54 9.98 -12.32
C MET A 522 3.80 10.13 -13.83
N THR A 523 4.54 9.19 -14.44
CA THR A 523 4.74 9.15 -15.90
C THR A 523 3.41 9.09 -16.66
N LEU A 524 2.38 8.46 -16.09
CA LEU A 524 1.06 8.31 -16.70
C LEU A 524 0.24 9.60 -16.62
N ASN A 525 0.46 10.44 -15.61
CA ASN A 525 -0.31 11.68 -15.39
C ASN A 525 -0.17 12.65 -16.56
N GLY A 526 1.07 12.91 -17.01
CA GLY A 526 1.33 13.81 -18.14
C GLY A 526 0.75 13.28 -19.45
N LEU A 527 0.82 11.96 -19.69
CA LEU A 527 0.24 11.33 -20.89
C LEU A 527 -1.29 11.48 -20.91
N PHE A 528 -1.92 11.22 -19.77
CA PHE A 528 -3.35 11.40 -19.58
C PHE A 528 -3.78 12.86 -19.85
N ASN A 529 -3.10 13.82 -19.22
CA ASN A 529 -3.41 15.24 -19.40
C ASN A 529 -3.23 15.69 -20.85
N ALA A 530 -2.16 15.26 -21.53
CA ALA A 530 -1.93 15.59 -22.92
C ALA A 530 -3.01 15.00 -23.85
N ALA A 531 -3.41 13.75 -23.63
CA ALA A 531 -4.48 13.12 -24.40
C ALA A 531 -5.83 13.85 -24.19
N LEU A 532 -6.22 14.10 -22.94
CA LEU A 532 -7.46 14.83 -22.63
C LEU A 532 -7.50 16.23 -23.23
N ALA A 533 -6.38 16.95 -23.15
CA ALA A 533 -6.26 18.33 -23.64
C ALA A 533 -6.59 18.47 -25.14
N VAL A 534 -6.27 17.46 -25.95
CA VAL A 534 -6.46 17.50 -27.40
C VAL A 534 -7.76 16.86 -27.90
N VAL A 535 -8.45 16.06 -27.08
CA VAL A 535 -9.72 15.40 -27.46
C VAL A 535 -10.75 16.37 -28.05
N PRO A 536 -11.05 17.55 -27.46
CA PRO A 536 -12.01 18.50 -28.04
C PRO A 536 -11.59 19.05 -29.41
N HIS A 537 -10.33 18.86 -29.79
CA HIS A 537 -9.68 19.48 -30.94
C HIS A 537 -9.28 18.48 -32.03
N LEU A 538 -9.69 17.21 -31.94
CA LEU A 538 -9.34 16.14 -32.90
C LEU A 538 -9.82 16.37 -34.35
N ARG A 539 -10.64 17.39 -34.60
CA ARG A 539 -10.95 17.82 -35.98
C ARG A 539 -9.76 18.50 -36.65
N ASP A 540 -8.83 19.05 -35.88
CA ASP A 540 -7.55 19.57 -36.34
C ASP A 540 -6.53 18.44 -36.41
N THR A 541 -6.07 18.13 -37.62
CA THR A 541 -5.07 17.08 -37.87
C THR A 541 -3.74 17.32 -37.17
N ASN A 542 -3.41 18.56 -36.81
CA ASN A 542 -2.18 18.87 -36.07
C ASN A 542 -2.19 18.29 -34.64
N THR A 543 -3.35 17.92 -34.13
CA THR A 543 -3.49 17.31 -32.80
C THR A 543 -3.38 15.79 -32.80
N HIS A 544 -3.42 15.16 -33.98
CA HIS A 544 -3.47 13.70 -34.12
C HIS A 544 -2.20 13.04 -33.63
N GLU A 545 -1.02 13.60 -33.94
CA GLU A 545 0.25 13.04 -33.46
C GLU A 545 0.32 13.01 -31.94
N ILE A 546 -0.08 14.10 -31.28
CA ILE A 546 -0.11 14.23 -29.82
C ILE A 546 -1.01 13.14 -29.23
N PHE A 547 -2.24 13.05 -29.75
CA PHE A 547 -3.23 12.09 -29.30
C PHE A 547 -2.74 10.64 -29.47
N CYS A 548 -2.33 10.27 -30.68
CA CYS A 548 -1.87 8.91 -31.00
C CYS A 548 -0.68 8.49 -30.14
N LYS A 549 0.31 9.37 -29.97
CA LYS A 549 1.48 9.09 -29.13
C LYS A 549 1.10 8.92 -27.66
N ALA A 550 0.33 9.86 -27.11
CA ALA A 550 -0.09 9.82 -25.71
C ALA A 550 -0.90 8.56 -25.38
N THR A 551 -1.89 8.20 -26.21
CA THR A 551 -2.73 7.02 -25.98
C THR A 551 -1.95 5.72 -26.17
N SER A 552 -1.05 5.66 -27.15
CA SER A 552 -0.20 4.47 -27.37
C SER A 552 0.79 4.26 -26.22
N MET A 553 1.34 5.32 -25.64
CA MET A 553 2.20 5.21 -24.46
C MET A 553 1.41 4.79 -23.22
N LEU A 554 0.18 5.29 -23.02
CA LEU A 554 -0.72 4.83 -21.95
C LEU A 554 -1.04 3.33 -22.09
N GLN A 555 -1.31 2.85 -23.30
CA GLN A 555 -1.63 1.45 -23.56
C GLN A 555 -0.55 0.48 -23.05
N ARG A 556 0.72 0.87 -23.14
CA ARG A 556 1.87 0.05 -22.70
C ARG A 556 1.85 -0.25 -21.20
N SER A 557 1.10 0.51 -20.40
CA SER A 557 1.02 0.36 -18.95
C SER A 557 -0.16 -0.50 -18.46
N PHE A 558 -0.98 -1.08 -19.35
CA PHE A 558 -2.17 -1.85 -18.98
C PHE A 558 -1.92 -3.02 -18.02
N GLY A 559 -0.80 -3.72 -18.19
CA GLY A 559 -0.44 -4.85 -17.32
C GLY A 559 -0.01 -4.43 -15.92
N ASP A 560 0.40 -3.17 -15.77
CA ASP A 560 0.92 -2.63 -14.51
C ASP A 560 -0.15 -1.84 -13.77
N PHE A 561 -0.91 -0.98 -14.46
CA PHE A 561 -1.83 -0.06 -13.83
C PHE A 561 -3.23 -0.20 -14.46
N PRO A 562 -4.11 -1.04 -13.87
CA PRO A 562 -5.44 -1.30 -14.43
C PRO A 562 -6.26 -0.05 -14.73
N PHE A 563 -6.13 1.02 -13.93
CA PHE A 563 -6.89 2.26 -14.12
C PHE A 563 -6.69 2.92 -15.51
N THR A 564 -5.57 2.67 -16.16
CA THR A 564 -5.25 3.25 -17.47
C THR A 564 -6.20 2.79 -18.57
N GLN A 565 -6.79 1.60 -18.43
CA GLN A 565 -7.84 1.12 -19.32
C GLN A 565 -9.10 1.97 -19.17
N PHE A 566 -9.55 2.24 -17.93
CA PHE A 566 -10.69 3.10 -17.65
C PHE A 566 -10.46 4.54 -18.12
N VAL A 567 -9.23 5.04 -17.97
CA VAL A 567 -8.85 6.37 -18.49
C VAL A 567 -8.99 6.45 -20.01
N LEU A 568 -8.50 5.45 -20.76
CA LEU A 568 -8.65 5.44 -22.21
C LEU A 568 -10.11 5.24 -22.65
N LEU A 569 -10.88 4.42 -21.93
CA LEU A 569 -12.33 4.34 -22.14
C LEU A 569 -12.98 5.71 -21.92
N GLY A 570 -12.58 6.45 -20.88
CA GLY A 570 -13.04 7.80 -20.61
C GLY A 570 -12.73 8.76 -21.75
N ILE A 571 -11.50 8.70 -22.29
CA ILE A 571 -11.07 9.47 -23.47
C ILE A 571 -11.94 9.13 -24.71
N LYS A 572 -12.24 7.85 -24.93
CA LYS A 572 -13.10 7.39 -26.03
C LYS A 572 -14.54 7.90 -25.86
N ALA A 573 -15.09 7.80 -24.66
CA ALA A 573 -16.42 8.33 -24.32
C ALA A 573 -16.49 9.85 -24.50
N LEU A 574 -15.41 10.56 -24.14
CA LEU A 574 -15.30 12.00 -24.31
C LEU A 574 -15.27 12.41 -25.79
N ALA A 575 -14.48 11.72 -26.63
CA ALA A 575 -14.47 11.95 -28.07
C ALA A 575 -15.87 11.71 -28.70
N TRP A 576 -16.57 10.66 -28.24
CA TRP A 576 -17.95 10.39 -28.63
C TRP A 576 -18.89 11.53 -28.21
N ALA A 577 -18.81 12.01 -26.97
CA ALA A 577 -19.62 13.13 -26.47
C ALA A 577 -19.39 14.42 -27.28
N PHE A 578 -18.14 14.66 -27.70
CA PHE A 578 -17.77 15.77 -28.58
C PHE A 578 -18.14 15.59 -30.05
N LYS A 579 -18.60 14.39 -30.43
CA LYS A 579 -18.91 14.04 -31.84
C LYS A 579 -17.70 14.30 -32.73
N VAL A 580 -16.52 13.86 -32.27
CA VAL A 580 -15.27 13.90 -33.03
C VAL A 580 -14.78 12.47 -33.27
N PRO A 581 -14.37 12.12 -34.51
CA PRO A 581 -13.81 10.82 -34.78
C PRO A 581 -12.42 10.69 -34.15
N LEU A 582 -12.08 9.48 -33.70
CA LEU A 582 -10.72 9.17 -33.30
C LEU A 582 -9.79 9.12 -34.53
N PRO A 583 -8.54 9.58 -34.43
CA PRO A 583 -7.56 9.44 -35.50
C PRO A 583 -7.37 7.96 -35.88
N ALA A 584 -7.22 7.68 -37.19
CA ALA A 584 -7.17 6.32 -37.71
C ALA A 584 -6.02 5.50 -37.08
N GLU A 585 -4.85 6.10 -36.85
CA GLU A 585 -3.71 5.40 -36.24
C GLU A 585 -3.94 5.02 -34.78
N SER A 586 -4.84 5.73 -34.08
CA SER A 586 -5.14 5.45 -32.66
C SER A 586 -6.17 4.35 -32.47
N VAL A 587 -6.92 3.96 -33.52
CA VAL A 587 -8.08 3.06 -33.39
C VAL A 587 -7.71 1.72 -32.75
N GLN A 588 -6.55 1.17 -33.09
CA GLN A 588 -6.09 -0.12 -32.53
C GLN A 588 -5.93 -0.08 -31.01
N VAL A 589 -5.51 1.08 -30.45
CA VAL A 589 -5.38 1.26 -29.00
C VAL A 589 -6.72 1.04 -28.27
N PHE A 590 -7.83 1.35 -28.94
CA PHE A 590 -9.17 1.31 -28.37
C PHE A 590 -10.01 0.09 -28.79
N GLN A 591 -9.46 -0.79 -29.63
CA GLN A 591 -10.12 -2.03 -30.08
C GLN A 591 -10.04 -3.13 -29.03
N ASP A 592 -8.91 -3.22 -28.33
CA ASP A 592 -8.65 -4.25 -27.31
C ASP A 592 -9.22 -3.89 -25.93
N LEU A 593 -9.81 -2.70 -25.78
CA LEU A 593 -10.45 -2.28 -24.54
C LEU A 593 -11.77 -3.03 -24.39
N SER A 594 -11.85 -3.89 -23.38
CA SER A 594 -13.10 -4.54 -22.96
C SER A 594 -14.18 -3.47 -22.76
N THR A 595 -15.33 -3.69 -23.40
CA THR A 595 -16.56 -2.92 -23.17
C THR A 595 -17.59 -3.77 -22.42
N ASP A 596 -17.14 -4.88 -21.81
CA ASP A 596 -18.05 -5.84 -21.18
C ASP A 596 -18.81 -5.20 -20.01
N ILE A 597 -20.11 -5.43 -20.02
CA ILE A 597 -21.12 -4.69 -19.25
C ILE A 597 -21.01 -4.98 -17.74
N GLU A 598 -20.46 -6.13 -17.36
CA GLU A 598 -20.21 -6.56 -15.97
C GLU A 598 -18.91 -5.95 -15.38
N GLU A 599 -17.90 -5.62 -16.19
CA GLU A 599 -16.67 -4.96 -15.73
C GLU A 599 -16.86 -3.44 -15.51
N LEU A 600 -17.87 -2.86 -16.15
CA LEU A 600 -18.18 -1.42 -16.11
C LEU A 600 -19.25 -1.04 -15.08
N THR A 601 -19.84 -2.00 -14.36
CA THR A 601 -21.01 -1.76 -13.49
C THR A 601 -20.66 -1.11 -12.15
N ASP A 602 -19.39 -1.21 -11.72
CA ASP A 602 -18.87 -0.70 -10.45
C ASP A 602 -17.67 0.27 -10.62
N ILE A 603 -17.54 0.94 -11.77
CA ILE A 603 -16.45 1.90 -11.99
C ILE A 603 -16.59 3.05 -11.01
N THR A 604 -15.65 3.10 -10.08
CA THR A 604 -15.58 4.11 -9.03
C THR A 604 -14.59 5.22 -9.36
N LEU A 605 -13.99 5.21 -10.56
CA LEU A 605 -12.98 6.18 -10.99
C LEU A 605 -13.50 7.62 -10.93
N CYS A 606 -12.99 8.39 -9.98
CA CYS A 606 -13.36 9.78 -9.73
C CYS A 606 -12.48 10.78 -10.47
N ILE A 607 -11.49 10.33 -11.27
CA ILE A 607 -10.63 11.24 -12.05
C ILE A 607 -11.50 12.18 -12.88
N ALA A 608 -11.16 13.46 -12.81
CA ALA A 608 -11.96 14.52 -13.36
C ALA A 608 -11.64 14.80 -14.84
N VAL A 609 -12.67 15.18 -15.59
CA VAL A 609 -12.54 15.74 -16.94
C VAL A 609 -12.89 17.23 -16.88
N PRO A 610 -12.16 18.11 -17.61
CA PRO A 610 -12.48 19.53 -17.65
C PRO A 610 -13.96 19.77 -18.00
N PRO A 611 -14.65 20.68 -17.27
CA PRO A 611 -16.07 20.90 -17.44
C PRO A 611 -16.39 21.35 -18.87
N ASN A 612 -17.30 20.64 -19.52
CA ASN A 612 -17.73 20.96 -20.87
C ASN A 612 -19.25 20.88 -21.01
N GLU A 613 -19.85 21.87 -21.65
CA GLU A 613 -21.29 21.99 -21.81
C GLU A 613 -21.92 20.78 -22.53
N SER A 614 -21.27 20.26 -23.58
CA SER A 614 -21.75 19.07 -24.30
C SER A 614 -21.78 17.83 -23.39
N VAL A 615 -20.79 17.70 -22.51
CA VAL A 615 -20.70 16.57 -21.56
C VAL A 615 -21.70 16.74 -20.41
N ARG A 616 -21.91 17.98 -19.93
CA ARG A 616 -22.93 18.27 -18.91
C ARG A 616 -24.34 17.98 -19.41
N GLN A 617 -24.65 18.38 -20.63
CA GLN A 617 -25.91 18.07 -21.29
C GLN A 617 -26.11 16.57 -21.43
N LEU A 618 -25.05 15.83 -21.82
CA LEU A 618 -25.09 14.38 -21.90
C LEU A 618 -25.43 13.74 -20.55
N LEU A 619 -24.80 14.22 -19.48
CA LEU A 619 -25.00 13.74 -18.11
C LEU A 619 -26.31 14.24 -17.48
N SER A 620 -27.14 15.00 -18.21
CA SER A 620 -28.36 15.63 -17.68
C SER A 620 -28.09 16.47 -16.42
N MET A 621 -26.88 17.01 -16.32
CA MET A 621 -26.47 17.91 -15.25
C MET A 621 -26.97 19.31 -15.58
N ASP A 622 -27.43 20.05 -14.56
CA ASP A 622 -27.83 21.44 -14.74
C ASP A 622 -26.63 22.23 -15.28
N SER A 623 -26.83 23.03 -16.34
CA SER A 623 -25.81 23.89 -16.94
C SER A 623 -25.13 24.81 -15.91
N ASN A 624 -25.86 25.16 -14.85
CA ASN A 624 -25.38 25.96 -13.70
C ASN A 624 -24.66 25.15 -12.62
N SER A 625 -24.68 23.81 -12.66
CA SER A 625 -23.99 22.98 -11.67
C SER A 625 -22.48 23.17 -11.77
N ARG A 626 -21.78 23.47 -10.68
CA ARG A 626 -20.31 23.55 -10.68
C ARG A 626 -19.63 22.22 -10.38
N SER A 627 -20.40 21.14 -10.28
CA SER A 627 -19.84 19.82 -10.02
C SER A 627 -18.89 19.40 -11.14
N VAL A 628 -17.77 18.82 -10.70
CA VAL A 628 -16.75 18.21 -11.55
C VAL A 628 -17.39 17.04 -12.30
N ILE A 629 -16.94 16.78 -13.53
CA ILE A 629 -17.37 15.61 -14.29
C ILE A 629 -16.34 14.50 -14.05
N GLU A 630 -16.77 13.40 -13.44
CA GLU A 630 -15.91 12.24 -13.19
C GLU A 630 -15.95 11.27 -14.39
N ILE A 631 -14.81 10.65 -14.71
CA ILE A 631 -14.74 9.64 -15.78
C ILE A 631 -15.71 8.48 -15.51
N GLY A 632 -15.83 8.01 -14.27
CA GLY A 632 -16.76 6.92 -13.92
C GLY A 632 -18.22 7.26 -14.22
N GLU A 633 -18.66 8.49 -13.94
CA GLU A 633 -20.01 8.97 -14.28
C GLU A 633 -20.22 9.05 -15.80
N LEU A 634 -19.24 9.58 -16.52
CA LEU A 634 -19.24 9.64 -17.98
C LEU A 634 -19.36 8.24 -18.60
N LEU A 635 -18.58 7.28 -18.13
CA LEU A 635 -18.60 5.90 -18.61
C LEU A 635 -19.94 5.22 -18.34
N THR A 636 -20.48 5.40 -17.13
CA THR A 636 -21.79 4.86 -16.75
C THR A 636 -22.89 5.38 -17.68
N LYS A 637 -22.92 6.69 -17.94
CA LYS A 637 -23.92 7.29 -18.84
C LYS A 637 -23.72 6.87 -20.29
N TRP A 638 -22.47 6.84 -20.75
CA TRP A 638 -22.13 6.44 -22.11
C TRP A 638 -22.56 4.99 -22.40
N ARG A 639 -22.34 4.07 -21.44
CA ARG A 639 -22.86 2.70 -21.47
C ARG A 639 -24.38 2.68 -21.63
N ASP A 640 -25.11 3.40 -20.78
CA ASP A 640 -26.58 3.38 -20.79
C ASP A 640 -27.12 3.80 -22.17
N LEU A 641 -26.50 4.79 -22.82
CA LEU A 641 -26.90 5.26 -24.14
C LEU A 641 -26.56 4.26 -25.25
N LEU A 642 -25.38 3.63 -25.20
CA LEU A 642 -25.01 2.57 -26.15
C LEU A 642 -25.97 1.37 -26.07
N THR A 643 -26.43 1.01 -24.87
CA THR A 643 -27.40 -0.09 -24.69
C THR A 643 -28.82 0.26 -25.17
N GLN A 644 -29.19 1.54 -25.18
CA GLN A 644 -30.48 2.01 -25.69
C GLN A 644 -30.54 2.08 -27.22
N ASP A 645 -29.40 2.34 -27.88
CA ASP A 645 -29.28 2.39 -29.34
C ASP A 645 -29.09 1.00 -29.99
N MET A 646 -28.92 -0.08 -29.21
CA MET A 646 -28.93 -1.45 -29.72
C MET A 646 -30.36 -1.98 -29.83
N PRO A 647 -30.81 -2.46 -31.02
CA PRO A 647 -32.14 -3.04 -31.14
C PRO A 647 -32.24 -4.25 -30.21
N ARG A 648 -33.25 -4.25 -29.32
CA ARG A 648 -33.58 -5.40 -28.48
C ARG A 648 -33.83 -6.59 -29.40
N ALA A 649 -32.91 -7.55 -29.42
CA ALA A 649 -33.11 -8.83 -30.07
C ALA A 649 -34.24 -9.55 -29.32
N SER A 650 -35.44 -9.51 -29.90
CA SER A 650 -36.58 -10.37 -29.56
C SER A 650 -36.46 -11.69 -30.28
#